data_AF-S4NHX8-F1
#
_entry.id   AF-S4NHX8-F1
#
_cell.length_a   1.000
_cell.length_b   1.000
_cell.length_c   1.000
_cell.angle_alpha   90.00
_cell.angle_beta   90.00
_cell.angle_gamma   90.00
#
_symmetry.space_group_name_H-M   'P 1'
#
loop_
_entity.id
_entity.type
_entity.pdbx_description
1 polymer ?
#
loop_
_entity_poly.entity_id
_entity_poly.type
_entity_poly.pdbx_seq_one_letter_code
_entity_poly.pdbx_strand_id
1 'polypeptide(L)'
;MLLVAAACEVALDLVAWQCAGTRACAERRSWLGFLSPTSGSGGWWSAPGRRLALAALVPMALTGLLWYLSLRTWRAYESQQPMAHAPEAHEPEADGHTALGRPGFWYGRRLVARLRAAHTAAGLLTVAAAVGGTTARYDREPGGPVVLEVLGVLLEGALVVGAVAVVWVVCRRGRSERRPDLALDEHVVRLLPLAALVLLALAFVYAGWERRGWESSGRLAGDSIFGGIALVQGLLVIVLAVVAGVLYRTRPDRRAVLRGQGGPAVAMLACALGGVMSGGVSQRVSDWLDGTGASIDGPPVLLTWQASVIPPLLIVLLTFCAWPARRAWRLARIEQAVVDHDYPGEMPDPERSRRIASVRAMATLTDRAPLVVAVTAAATLLLGAGALVGALATGETPGEAARGTHVVRGAAQAAQALGSWLIAVGFILFVTWGRRAYKGAAARRTIGILWDVGTFWPRAAHPFAPPCYAERAVPDLTWRIATWTRATGGRLVISGHSQGSVLAAAAAWQLSPSTRRRVALLTYGSPLERLYGRWFPAHFGPAALGSLHREVDCWRNLYRLTDPIGGPVRVPGRDGPEVDHAPLKDPLAYGRTDVHPLPAPILGHSGYQADPAFAAERGRLLARLRPALPAPVAGSGRASQGDAEADTDEWWVVGEPPRGRE
;
A
#
# COMPACT_ATOMS: atom_id res chain seq x y z
N MET A 1 -3.11 -8.67 -11.78
CA MET A 1 -3.62 -9.01 -13.13
C MET A 1 -3.19 -7.99 -14.16
N LEU A 2 -3.45 -6.68 -13.96
CA LEU A 2 -2.97 -5.61 -14.85
C LEU A 2 -1.49 -5.74 -15.24
N LEU A 3 -0.59 -5.99 -14.28
CA LEU A 3 0.84 -6.15 -14.58
C LEU A 3 1.14 -7.35 -15.50
N VAL A 4 0.42 -8.47 -15.31
CA VAL A 4 0.56 -9.66 -16.17
C VAL A 4 -0.03 -9.38 -17.55
N ALA A 5 -1.18 -8.70 -17.62
CA ALA A 5 -1.79 -8.26 -18.88
C ALA A 5 -0.87 -7.28 -19.64
N ALA A 6 -0.20 -6.36 -18.96
CA ALA A 6 0.79 -5.47 -19.57
C ALA A 6 2.03 -6.22 -20.06
N ALA A 7 2.48 -7.25 -19.33
CA ALA A 7 3.56 -8.12 -19.80
C ALA A 7 3.13 -8.96 -21.01
N CYS A 8 1.87 -9.41 -21.05
CA CYS A 8 1.27 -10.04 -22.24
C CYS A 8 1.26 -9.07 -23.42
N GLU A 9 0.76 -7.85 -23.23
CA GLU A 9 0.74 -6.80 -24.25
C GLU A 9 2.13 -6.55 -24.85
N VAL A 10 3.15 -6.37 -23.99
CA VAL A 10 4.52 -6.14 -24.46
C VAL A 10 5.12 -7.36 -25.17
N ALA A 11 5.03 -8.55 -24.56
CA ALA A 11 5.74 -9.72 -25.07
C ALA A 11 4.99 -10.39 -26.23
N LEU A 12 3.67 -10.56 -26.11
CA LEU A 12 2.84 -11.28 -27.08
C LEU A 12 2.43 -10.38 -28.24
N ASP A 13 1.90 -9.18 -27.97
CA ASP A 13 1.42 -8.28 -29.03
C ASP A 13 2.59 -7.55 -29.70
N LEU A 14 3.26 -6.65 -28.98
CA LEU A 14 4.27 -5.77 -29.60
C LEU A 14 5.49 -6.54 -30.14
N VAL A 15 6.05 -7.46 -29.35
CA VAL A 15 7.29 -8.17 -29.73
C VAL A 15 6.99 -9.34 -30.69
N ALA A 16 6.11 -10.27 -30.29
CA ALA A 16 5.96 -11.55 -31.00
C ALA A 16 4.93 -11.51 -32.15
N TRP A 17 3.87 -10.72 -32.03
CA TRP A 17 2.83 -10.60 -33.06
C TRP A 17 3.17 -9.53 -34.08
N GLN A 18 3.42 -8.29 -33.63
CA GLN A 18 3.66 -7.15 -34.51
C GLN A 18 5.10 -7.12 -35.02
N CYS A 19 6.11 -6.90 -34.16
CA CYS A 19 7.48 -6.67 -34.65
C CYS A 19 8.12 -7.90 -35.30
N ALA A 20 7.98 -9.09 -34.70
CA ALA A 20 8.46 -10.33 -35.31
C ALA A 20 7.61 -10.75 -36.52
N GLY A 21 6.35 -10.31 -36.60
CA GLY A 21 5.47 -10.49 -37.76
C GLY A 21 5.84 -9.61 -38.95
N THR A 22 6.36 -8.41 -38.70
CA THR A 22 6.67 -7.43 -39.74
C THR A 22 8.14 -7.44 -40.12
N ARG A 23 8.42 -7.73 -41.41
CA ARG A 23 9.78 -7.77 -41.98
C ARG A 23 10.63 -6.55 -41.63
N ALA A 24 10.11 -5.34 -41.83
CA ALA A 24 10.85 -4.10 -41.60
C ALA A 24 11.23 -3.89 -40.11
N CYS A 25 10.43 -4.42 -39.18
CA CYS A 25 10.75 -4.36 -37.74
C CYS A 25 11.77 -5.44 -37.37
N ALA A 26 11.54 -6.69 -37.80
CA ALA A 26 12.41 -7.83 -37.52
C ALA A 26 13.83 -7.66 -38.11
N GLU A 27 13.98 -7.10 -39.31
CA GLU A 27 15.31 -6.84 -39.91
C GLU A 27 16.13 -5.82 -39.10
N ARG A 28 15.47 -4.81 -38.51
CA ARG A 28 16.11 -3.83 -37.60
C ARG A 28 16.45 -4.41 -36.24
N ARG A 29 15.79 -5.51 -35.87
CA ARG A 29 15.97 -6.22 -34.60
C ARG A 29 16.43 -7.65 -34.87
N SER A 30 17.66 -7.80 -35.35
CA SER A 30 18.23 -9.08 -35.83
C SER A 30 18.07 -10.26 -34.86
N TRP A 31 18.02 -10.02 -33.55
CA TRP A 31 17.74 -11.04 -32.53
C TRP A 31 16.33 -11.66 -32.61
N LEU A 32 15.38 -11.02 -33.31
CA LEU A 32 14.05 -11.54 -33.64
C LEU A 32 14.01 -12.31 -34.97
N GLY A 33 15.12 -12.37 -35.73
CA GLY A 33 15.14 -12.95 -37.08
C GLY A 33 14.67 -14.40 -37.15
N PHE A 34 14.90 -15.20 -36.10
CA PHE A 34 14.44 -16.60 -36.02
C PHE A 34 12.92 -16.75 -35.81
N LEU A 35 12.25 -15.68 -35.38
CA LEU A 35 10.79 -15.57 -35.26
C LEU A 35 10.16 -14.92 -36.50
N SER A 36 10.97 -14.35 -37.39
CA SER A 36 10.48 -13.69 -38.60
C SER A 36 10.17 -14.73 -39.68
N PRO A 37 8.99 -14.67 -40.32
CA PRO A 37 8.67 -15.52 -41.46
C PRO A 37 9.51 -15.18 -42.70
N THR A 38 10.09 -13.97 -42.76
CA THR A 38 10.74 -13.43 -43.97
C THR A 38 12.26 -13.25 -43.87
N SER A 39 12.82 -13.22 -42.65
CA SER A 39 14.25 -12.90 -42.42
C SER A 39 15.14 -14.14 -42.21
N GLY A 40 14.53 -15.34 -42.21
CA GLY A 40 15.17 -16.66 -42.25
C GLY A 40 14.34 -17.61 -43.11
N SER A 41 14.78 -18.85 -43.33
CA SER A 41 14.13 -19.83 -44.22
C SER A 41 12.77 -20.37 -43.73
N GLY A 42 11.94 -19.54 -43.08
CA GLY A 42 10.63 -19.96 -42.53
C GLY A 42 10.79 -21.04 -41.45
N GLY A 43 11.60 -20.79 -40.42
CA GLY A 43 11.92 -21.78 -39.39
C GLY A 43 10.73 -22.18 -38.51
N TRP A 44 10.88 -23.24 -37.71
CA TRP A 44 9.84 -23.80 -36.82
C TRP A 44 9.12 -22.75 -35.96
N TRP A 45 9.85 -21.73 -35.50
CA TRP A 45 9.34 -20.66 -34.63
C TRP A 45 8.72 -19.49 -35.38
N SER A 46 8.65 -19.50 -36.72
CA SER A 46 8.06 -18.39 -37.49
C SER A 46 6.52 -18.38 -37.47
N ALA A 47 5.90 -19.52 -37.19
CA ALA A 47 4.44 -19.63 -37.13
C ALA A 47 3.84 -18.81 -35.97
N PRO A 48 2.77 -18.01 -36.19
CA PRO A 48 2.24 -17.09 -35.18
C PRO A 48 2.01 -17.71 -33.79
N GLY A 49 1.32 -18.85 -33.71
CA GLY A 49 1.02 -19.46 -32.42
C GLY A 49 2.23 -20.00 -31.67
N ARG A 50 3.28 -20.45 -32.36
CA ARG A 50 4.55 -20.87 -31.73
C ARG A 50 5.35 -19.67 -31.21
N ARG A 51 5.30 -18.53 -31.90
CA ARG A 51 5.88 -17.26 -31.43
C ARG A 51 5.21 -16.78 -30.16
N LEU A 52 3.88 -16.80 -30.14
CA LEU A 52 3.09 -16.44 -28.96
C LEU A 52 3.42 -17.36 -27.78
N ALA A 53 3.51 -18.68 -27.99
CA ALA A 53 3.88 -19.63 -26.94
C ALA A 53 5.29 -19.36 -26.37
N LEU A 54 6.27 -19.02 -27.21
CA LEU A 54 7.61 -18.67 -26.75
C LEU A 54 7.61 -17.35 -25.97
N ALA A 55 6.94 -16.32 -26.48
CA ALA A 55 6.87 -15.02 -25.82
C ALA A 55 6.11 -15.06 -24.49
N ALA A 56 5.14 -15.97 -24.34
CA ALA A 56 4.41 -16.20 -23.10
C ALA A 56 5.32 -16.60 -21.91
N LEU A 57 6.55 -17.07 -22.16
CA LEU A 57 7.52 -17.34 -21.10
C LEU A 57 7.83 -16.09 -20.25
N VAL A 58 7.76 -14.89 -20.82
CA VAL A 58 8.00 -13.63 -20.09
C VAL A 58 6.91 -13.37 -19.02
N PRO A 59 5.60 -13.26 -19.36
CA PRO A 59 4.57 -13.10 -18.35
C PRO A 59 4.43 -14.33 -17.41
N MET A 60 4.81 -15.53 -17.85
CA MET A 60 4.93 -16.70 -16.96
C MET A 60 6.02 -16.53 -15.91
N ALA A 61 7.23 -16.12 -16.33
CA ALA A 61 8.35 -15.87 -15.43
C ALA A 61 8.00 -14.78 -14.40
N LEU A 62 7.33 -13.71 -14.84
CA LEU A 62 6.79 -12.68 -13.95
C LEU A 62 5.79 -13.27 -12.94
N THR A 63 4.84 -14.10 -13.38
CA THR A 63 3.86 -14.74 -12.50
C THR A 63 4.54 -15.66 -11.48
N GLY A 64 5.54 -16.44 -11.92
CA GLY A 64 6.37 -17.28 -11.06
C GLY A 64 7.17 -16.49 -10.03
N LEU A 65 7.76 -15.35 -10.43
CA LEU A 65 8.47 -14.45 -9.53
C LEU A 65 7.54 -13.88 -8.45
N LEU A 66 6.35 -13.40 -8.82
CA LEU A 66 5.36 -12.87 -7.89
C LEU A 66 4.88 -13.95 -6.90
N TRP A 67 4.65 -15.18 -7.38
CA TRP A 67 4.33 -16.33 -6.55
C TRP A 67 5.47 -16.63 -5.55
N TYR A 68 6.71 -16.67 -6.02
CA TYR A 68 7.89 -16.94 -5.19
C TYR A 68 8.07 -15.89 -4.10
N LEU A 69 7.98 -14.61 -4.45
CA LEU A 69 8.07 -13.50 -3.49
C LEU A 69 6.97 -13.58 -2.43
N SER A 70 5.73 -13.88 -2.83
CA SER A 70 4.60 -14.08 -1.92
C SER A 70 4.82 -15.25 -0.96
N LEU A 71 5.37 -16.37 -1.45
CA LEU A 71 5.65 -17.54 -0.63
C LEU A 71 6.73 -17.26 0.42
N ARG A 72 7.79 -16.54 0.03
CA ARG A 72 8.90 -16.19 0.93
C ARG A 72 8.44 -15.29 2.07
N THR A 73 7.69 -14.23 1.75
CA THR A 73 7.23 -13.26 2.76
C THR A 73 6.17 -13.85 3.70
N TRP A 74 5.28 -14.69 3.16
CA TRP A 74 4.27 -15.43 3.92
C TRP A 74 4.88 -16.29 5.03
N ARG A 75 5.96 -17.02 4.75
CA ARG A 75 6.63 -17.87 5.76
C ARG A 75 7.23 -17.06 6.92
N ALA A 76 7.73 -15.86 6.64
CA ALA A 76 8.49 -15.06 7.60
C ALA A 76 7.63 -14.17 8.52
N TYR A 77 6.52 -13.62 8.02
CA TYR A 77 5.73 -12.61 8.72
C TYR A 77 4.36 -13.11 9.21
N GLU A 78 3.77 -14.10 8.53
CA GLU A 78 2.37 -14.53 8.77
C GLU A 78 2.29 -15.90 9.45
N SER A 79 3.36 -16.33 10.10
CA SER A 79 3.44 -17.63 10.78
C SER A 79 3.10 -17.57 12.27
N GLN A 80 3.09 -16.37 12.87
CA GLN A 80 2.83 -16.21 14.30
C GLN A 80 1.37 -16.43 14.64
N GLN A 81 1.12 -17.26 15.64
CA GLN A 81 -0.23 -17.51 16.13
C GLN A 81 -0.58 -16.49 17.22
N PRO A 82 -1.75 -15.83 17.12
CA PRO A 82 -2.28 -15.02 18.20
C PRO A 82 -2.42 -15.85 19.47
N MET A 83 -2.20 -15.22 20.63
CA MET A 83 -2.44 -15.87 21.91
C MET A 83 -3.93 -16.18 22.06
N ALA A 84 -4.25 -17.42 22.43
CA ALA A 84 -5.61 -17.82 22.78
C ALA A 84 -5.85 -17.54 24.27
N HIS A 85 -6.97 -16.90 24.58
CA HIS A 85 -7.43 -16.68 25.95
C HIS A 85 -8.84 -17.25 26.10
N ALA A 86 -9.12 -17.86 27.24
CA ALA A 86 -10.50 -18.21 27.60
C ALA A 86 -11.27 -16.91 27.88
N PRO A 87 -12.51 -16.77 27.39
CA PRO A 87 -13.31 -15.57 27.65
C PRO A 87 -13.52 -15.40 29.16
N GLU A 88 -13.19 -14.21 29.68
CA GLU A 88 -13.40 -13.88 31.09
C GLU A 88 -14.91 -13.63 31.34
N ALA A 89 -15.44 -14.07 32.48
CA ALA A 89 -16.89 -14.03 32.79
C ALA A 89 -17.53 -12.62 32.85
N HIS A 90 -16.73 -11.56 32.69
CA HIS A 90 -17.14 -10.15 32.67
C HIS A 90 -16.62 -9.44 31.41
N GLU A 91 -16.49 -10.15 30.28
CA GLU A 91 -16.27 -9.47 28.99
C GLU A 91 -17.57 -8.77 28.56
N PRO A 92 -17.65 -7.43 28.57
CA PRO A 92 -18.83 -6.74 28.07
C PRO A 92 -19.06 -7.09 26.60
N GLU A 93 -20.33 -7.25 26.20
CA GLU A 93 -20.69 -7.43 24.80
C GLU A 93 -20.20 -6.24 23.96
N ALA A 94 -19.15 -6.48 23.17
CA ALA A 94 -18.75 -5.98 21.85
C ALA A 94 -19.00 -4.51 21.38
N ASP A 95 -19.74 -3.67 22.09
CA ASP A 95 -20.11 -2.32 21.66
C ASP A 95 -19.03 -1.32 22.09
N GLY A 96 -18.01 -1.19 21.24
CA GLY A 96 -16.89 -0.25 21.39
C GLY A 96 -15.52 -0.82 21.06
N HIS A 97 -15.40 -2.14 20.96
CA HIS A 97 -14.13 -2.80 20.67
C HIS A 97 -13.80 -2.77 19.16
N THR A 98 -12.61 -2.24 18.86
CA THR A 98 -12.03 -2.26 17.52
C THR A 98 -11.77 -3.70 17.04
N ALA A 99 -11.89 -3.93 15.73
CA ALA A 99 -11.55 -5.21 15.11
C ALA A 99 -10.10 -5.66 15.39
N LEU A 100 -9.21 -4.70 15.72
CA LEU A 100 -7.80 -4.96 16.05
C LEU A 100 -7.61 -5.81 17.30
N GLY A 101 -8.58 -5.83 18.22
CA GLY A 101 -8.55 -6.67 19.42
C GLY A 101 -9.14 -8.06 19.20
N ARG A 102 -9.56 -8.40 17.99
CA ARG A 102 -10.16 -9.70 17.70
C ARG A 102 -9.07 -10.72 17.31
N PRO A 103 -9.13 -11.96 17.84
CA PRO A 103 -8.08 -12.97 17.61
C PRO A 103 -7.78 -13.29 16.14
N GLY A 104 -8.79 -13.25 15.25
CA GLY A 104 -8.60 -13.52 13.82
C GLY A 104 -7.96 -12.36 13.05
N PHE A 105 -7.90 -11.15 13.61
CA PHE A 105 -7.37 -9.98 12.92
C PHE A 105 -5.84 -10.04 12.72
N TRP A 106 -5.08 -10.75 13.52
CA TRP A 106 -3.62 -10.84 13.29
C TRP A 106 -3.19 -12.19 12.70
N TYR A 107 -4.14 -12.95 12.15
CA TYR A 107 -3.88 -14.27 11.60
C TYR A 107 -4.35 -14.43 10.15
N GLY A 108 -3.61 -13.85 9.20
CA GLY A 108 -3.86 -13.94 7.76
C GLY A 108 -3.30 -15.18 7.05
N ARG A 109 -2.59 -16.07 7.75
CA ARG A 109 -1.81 -17.18 7.15
C ARG A 109 -2.58 -17.98 6.10
N ARG A 110 -3.80 -18.44 6.43
CA ARG A 110 -4.58 -19.31 5.52
C ARG A 110 -5.23 -18.52 4.39
N LEU A 111 -5.70 -17.30 4.67
CA LEU A 111 -6.26 -16.40 3.68
C LEU A 111 -5.24 -16.07 2.58
N VAL A 112 -4.02 -15.69 2.95
CA VAL A 112 -2.98 -15.34 1.99
C VAL A 112 -2.58 -16.54 1.13
N ALA A 113 -2.59 -17.77 1.67
CA ALA A 113 -2.33 -18.97 0.88
C ALA A 113 -3.40 -19.19 -0.21
N ARG A 114 -4.68 -19.00 0.12
CA ARG A 114 -5.79 -19.10 -0.85
C ARG A 114 -5.75 -17.97 -1.88
N LEU A 115 -5.52 -16.73 -1.44
CA LEU A 115 -5.38 -15.59 -2.33
C LEU A 115 -4.21 -15.76 -3.29
N ARG A 116 -3.06 -16.26 -2.82
CA ARG A 116 -1.90 -16.56 -3.67
C ARG A 116 -2.27 -17.60 -4.73
N ALA A 117 -2.93 -18.70 -4.35
CA ALA A 117 -3.37 -19.70 -5.31
C ALA A 117 -4.32 -19.10 -6.36
N ALA A 118 -5.33 -18.33 -5.94
CA ALA A 118 -6.27 -17.67 -6.85
C ALA A 118 -5.59 -16.67 -7.79
N HIS A 119 -4.67 -15.82 -7.30
CA HIS A 119 -3.99 -14.83 -8.12
C HIS A 119 -2.93 -15.45 -9.04
N THR A 120 -2.24 -16.50 -8.62
CA THR A 120 -1.34 -17.27 -9.49
C THR A 120 -2.14 -17.92 -10.61
N ALA A 121 -3.25 -18.57 -10.30
CA ALA A 121 -4.15 -19.13 -11.31
C ALA A 121 -4.69 -18.06 -12.26
N ALA A 122 -5.13 -16.92 -11.75
CA ALA A 122 -5.59 -15.80 -12.57
C ALA A 122 -4.51 -15.27 -13.52
N GLY A 123 -3.26 -15.18 -13.07
CA GLY A 123 -2.12 -14.77 -13.89
C GLY A 123 -1.88 -15.76 -15.03
N LEU A 124 -1.84 -17.06 -14.72
CA LEU A 124 -1.66 -18.12 -15.72
C LEU A 124 -2.81 -18.19 -16.73
N LEU A 125 -4.06 -18.06 -16.25
CA LEU A 125 -5.25 -18.01 -17.11
C LEU A 125 -5.25 -16.77 -18.01
N THR A 126 -4.73 -15.63 -17.54
CA THR A 126 -4.56 -14.42 -18.37
C THR A 126 -3.60 -14.69 -19.53
N VAL A 127 -2.47 -15.37 -19.28
CA VAL A 127 -1.51 -15.76 -20.32
C VAL A 127 -2.14 -16.79 -21.27
N ALA A 128 -2.83 -17.79 -20.73
CA ALA A 128 -3.50 -18.82 -21.52
C ALA A 128 -4.59 -18.23 -22.43
N ALA A 129 -5.36 -17.25 -21.94
CA ALA A 129 -6.36 -16.53 -22.72
C ALA A 129 -5.74 -15.66 -23.80
N ALA A 130 -4.61 -14.99 -23.53
CA ALA A 130 -3.92 -14.18 -24.53
C ALA A 130 -3.34 -15.02 -25.69
N VAL A 131 -2.82 -16.22 -25.40
CA VAL A 131 -2.29 -17.14 -26.42
C VAL A 131 -3.42 -17.92 -27.11
N GLY A 132 -4.28 -18.56 -26.33
CA GLY A 132 -5.35 -19.44 -26.81
C GLY A 132 -6.49 -18.68 -27.50
N GLY A 133 -6.87 -17.50 -26.97
CA GLY A 133 -7.99 -16.72 -27.49
C GLY A 133 -7.74 -16.16 -28.89
N THR A 134 -6.53 -15.70 -29.20
CA THR A 134 -6.17 -15.29 -30.57
C THR A 134 -6.26 -16.47 -31.53
N THR A 135 -5.75 -17.63 -31.11
CA THR A 135 -5.74 -18.84 -31.91
C THR A 135 -7.17 -19.34 -32.18
N ALA A 136 -8.02 -19.38 -31.15
CA ALA A 136 -9.41 -19.82 -31.24
C ALA A 136 -10.29 -18.86 -32.05
N ARG A 137 -9.95 -17.57 -32.13
CA ARG A 137 -10.64 -16.61 -33.01
C ARG A 137 -10.34 -16.89 -34.48
N TYR A 138 -9.08 -17.13 -34.82
CA TYR A 138 -8.69 -17.49 -36.19
C TYR A 138 -9.37 -18.78 -36.65
N ASP A 139 -9.41 -19.80 -35.81
CA ASP A 139 -10.06 -21.08 -36.16
C ASP A 139 -11.60 -20.99 -36.29
N ARG A 140 -12.21 -19.92 -35.76
CA ARG A 140 -13.65 -19.63 -35.92
C ARG A 140 -13.97 -18.88 -37.22
N GLU A 141 -12.96 -18.43 -37.96
CA GLU A 141 -13.20 -17.78 -39.26
C GLU A 141 -13.77 -18.79 -40.27
N PRO A 142 -14.65 -18.35 -41.19
CA PRO A 142 -15.25 -19.24 -42.18
C PRO A 142 -14.19 -19.98 -43.00
N GLY A 143 -14.28 -21.31 -43.08
CA GLY A 143 -13.34 -22.15 -43.83
C GLY A 143 -12.25 -22.83 -42.99
N GLY A 144 -12.24 -22.65 -41.67
CA GLY A 144 -11.36 -23.37 -40.74
C GLY A 144 -11.74 -24.85 -40.52
N PRO A 145 -10.81 -25.69 -40.01
CA PRO A 145 -11.12 -27.07 -39.65
C PRO A 145 -12.07 -27.14 -38.44
N VAL A 146 -13.25 -27.75 -38.61
CA VAL A 146 -14.29 -27.89 -37.57
C VAL A 146 -13.75 -28.45 -36.24
N VAL A 147 -12.79 -29.38 -36.29
CA VAL A 147 -12.18 -29.95 -35.09
C VAL A 147 -11.43 -28.89 -34.28
N LEU A 148 -10.66 -28.02 -34.92
CA LEU A 148 -9.90 -26.96 -34.25
C LEU A 148 -10.81 -25.87 -33.72
N GLU A 149 -11.91 -25.57 -34.43
CA GLU A 149 -12.96 -24.67 -33.97
C GLU A 149 -13.59 -25.19 -32.67
N VAL A 150 -14.03 -26.45 -32.65
CA VAL A 150 -14.63 -27.08 -31.46
C VAL A 150 -13.65 -27.12 -30.29
N LEU A 151 -12.39 -27.49 -30.54
CA LEU A 151 -11.35 -27.48 -29.50
C LEU A 151 -11.09 -26.07 -28.96
N GLY A 152 -11.12 -25.05 -29.83
CA GLY A 152 -11.01 -23.65 -29.44
C GLY A 152 -12.15 -23.20 -28.52
N VAL A 153 -13.40 -23.53 -28.87
CA VAL A 153 -14.58 -23.24 -28.05
C VAL A 153 -14.52 -23.94 -26.70
N LEU A 154 -14.10 -25.22 -26.67
CA LEU A 154 -13.93 -25.97 -25.42
C LEU A 154 -12.83 -25.36 -24.54
N LEU A 155 -11.71 -24.93 -25.14
CA LEU A 155 -10.64 -24.25 -24.42
C LEU A 155 -11.11 -22.92 -23.84
N GLU A 156 -11.77 -22.08 -24.64
CA GLU A 156 -12.34 -20.80 -24.17
C GLU A 156 -13.35 -21.01 -23.04
N GLY A 157 -14.24 -21.99 -23.17
CA GLY A 157 -15.18 -22.37 -22.12
C GLY A 157 -14.47 -22.80 -20.83
N ALA A 158 -13.42 -23.62 -20.93
CA ALA A 158 -12.63 -24.05 -19.77
C ALA A 158 -11.89 -22.87 -19.11
N LEU A 159 -11.37 -21.93 -19.89
CA LEU A 159 -10.76 -20.70 -19.38
C LEU A 159 -11.77 -19.82 -18.63
N VAL A 160 -12.99 -19.67 -19.16
CA VAL A 160 -14.08 -18.94 -18.49
C VAL A 160 -14.47 -19.61 -17.18
N VAL A 161 -14.64 -20.94 -17.17
CA VAL A 161 -14.90 -21.70 -15.93
C VAL A 161 -13.78 -21.51 -14.92
N GLY A 162 -12.51 -21.56 -15.36
CA GLY A 162 -11.36 -21.27 -14.51
C GLY A 162 -11.39 -19.85 -13.92
N ALA A 163 -11.74 -18.84 -14.72
CA ALA A 163 -11.88 -17.46 -14.26
C ALA A 163 -13.01 -17.30 -13.24
N VAL A 164 -14.17 -17.92 -13.49
CA VAL A 164 -15.29 -17.95 -12.54
C VAL A 164 -14.89 -18.64 -11.24
N ALA A 165 -14.17 -19.76 -11.29
CA ALA A 165 -13.67 -20.45 -10.11
C ALA A 165 -12.71 -19.57 -9.29
N VAL A 166 -11.82 -18.83 -9.94
CA VAL A 166 -10.95 -17.85 -9.28
C VAL A 166 -11.77 -16.78 -8.56
N VAL A 167 -12.74 -16.15 -9.25
CA VAL A 167 -13.60 -15.11 -8.66
C VAL A 167 -14.38 -15.68 -7.48
N TRP A 168 -14.96 -16.86 -7.64
CA TRP A 168 -15.68 -17.55 -6.58
C TRP A 168 -14.81 -17.84 -5.36
N VAL A 169 -13.55 -18.28 -5.54
CA VAL A 169 -12.62 -18.48 -4.42
C VAL A 169 -12.34 -17.18 -3.67
N VAL A 170 -12.13 -16.08 -4.41
CA VAL A 170 -11.88 -14.76 -3.83
C VAL A 170 -13.11 -14.23 -3.07
N CYS A 171 -14.31 -14.40 -3.63
CA CYS A 171 -15.55 -13.90 -3.04
C CYS A 171 -16.07 -14.77 -1.88
N ARG A 172 -15.99 -16.10 -1.98
CA ARG A 172 -16.60 -17.01 -0.98
C ARG A 172 -15.78 -17.12 0.31
N ARG A 173 -14.45 -17.01 0.23
CA ARG A 173 -13.55 -17.30 1.37
C ARG A 173 -13.05 -16.02 2.04
N GLY A 174 -14.00 -15.23 2.51
CA GLY A 174 -13.75 -13.99 3.24
C GLY A 174 -13.00 -14.20 4.55
N ARG A 175 -12.31 -13.15 4.98
CA ARG A 175 -11.59 -13.09 6.24
C ARG A 175 -12.57 -13.03 7.43
N SER A 176 -12.36 -13.85 8.45
CA SER A 176 -13.02 -13.69 9.75
C SER A 176 -12.07 -13.00 10.72
N GLU A 177 -12.50 -11.87 11.29
CA GLU A 177 -11.74 -11.20 12.34
C GLU A 177 -11.98 -11.85 13.70
N ARG A 178 -13.14 -12.47 13.90
CA ARG A 178 -13.57 -13.00 15.20
C ARG A 178 -12.82 -14.27 15.61
N ARG A 179 -12.48 -15.12 14.65
CA ARG A 179 -11.84 -16.42 14.90
C ARG A 179 -10.65 -16.61 13.97
N PRO A 180 -9.51 -17.14 14.46
CA PRO A 180 -8.39 -17.47 13.60
C PRO A 180 -8.79 -18.57 12.61
N ASP A 181 -8.48 -18.36 11.34
CA ASP A 181 -8.73 -19.34 10.28
C ASP A 181 -7.70 -20.47 10.33
N LEU A 182 -8.01 -21.57 11.02
CA LEU A 182 -7.09 -22.69 11.19
C LEU A 182 -7.12 -23.68 10.02
N ALA A 183 -8.23 -23.76 9.29
CA ALA A 183 -8.45 -24.76 8.24
C ALA A 183 -7.79 -24.35 6.92
N LEU A 184 -6.84 -25.13 6.42
CA LEU A 184 -6.32 -24.93 5.06
C LEU A 184 -7.20 -25.68 4.06
N ASP A 185 -7.57 -25.00 2.98
CA ASP A 185 -8.23 -25.66 1.87
C ASP A 185 -7.20 -26.19 0.89
N GLU A 186 -6.71 -27.41 1.16
CA GLU A 186 -5.63 -27.99 0.36
C GLU A 186 -6.01 -28.13 -1.11
N HIS A 187 -7.28 -28.45 -1.38
CA HIS A 187 -7.84 -28.56 -2.72
C HIS A 187 -7.70 -27.24 -3.48
N VAL A 188 -8.22 -26.10 -2.98
CA VAL A 188 -8.04 -24.81 -3.68
C VAL A 188 -6.57 -24.42 -3.79
N VAL A 189 -5.78 -24.60 -2.73
CA VAL A 189 -4.38 -24.13 -2.73
C VAL A 189 -3.50 -24.91 -3.70
N ARG A 190 -3.76 -26.20 -3.92
CA ARG A 190 -2.99 -27.05 -4.83
C ARG A 190 -3.62 -27.19 -6.21
N LEU A 191 -4.91 -27.49 -6.29
CA LEU A 191 -5.59 -27.83 -7.55
C LEU A 191 -5.83 -26.62 -8.43
N LEU A 192 -6.17 -25.45 -7.88
CA LEU A 192 -6.51 -24.28 -8.69
C LEU A 192 -5.31 -23.78 -9.54
N PRO A 193 -4.10 -23.58 -8.99
CA PRO A 193 -2.93 -23.23 -9.80
C PRO A 193 -2.53 -24.36 -10.76
N LEU A 194 -2.66 -25.62 -10.34
CA LEU A 194 -2.33 -26.78 -11.18
C LEU A 194 -3.26 -26.88 -12.39
N ALA A 195 -4.57 -26.72 -12.20
CA ALA A 195 -5.56 -26.68 -13.28
C ALA A 195 -5.27 -25.53 -14.26
N ALA A 196 -4.92 -24.34 -13.74
CA ALA A 196 -4.52 -23.22 -14.60
C ALA A 196 -3.23 -23.49 -15.38
N LEU A 197 -2.25 -24.20 -14.80
CA LEU A 197 -1.04 -24.65 -15.51
C LEU A 197 -1.37 -25.67 -16.61
N VAL A 198 -2.25 -26.62 -16.35
CA VAL A 198 -2.71 -27.59 -17.36
C VAL A 198 -3.43 -26.88 -18.50
N LEU A 199 -4.35 -25.96 -18.21
CA LEU A 199 -5.02 -25.15 -19.23
C LEU A 199 -4.05 -24.30 -20.05
N LEU A 200 -3.02 -23.74 -19.41
CA LEU A 200 -1.96 -23.02 -20.11
C LEU A 200 -1.16 -23.93 -21.04
N ALA A 201 -0.80 -25.14 -20.59
CA ALA A 201 -0.11 -26.12 -21.43
C ALA A 201 -0.98 -26.55 -22.62
N LEU A 202 -2.28 -26.78 -22.40
CA LEU A 202 -3.24 -27.07 -23.47
C LEU A 202 -3.35 -25.91 -24.46
N ALA A 203 -3.39 -24.66 -23.97
CA ALA A 203 -3.38 -23.48 -24.84
C ALA A 203 -2.11 -23.39 -25.69
N PHE A 204 -0.94 -23.78 -25.15
CA PHE A 204 0.31 -23.82 -25.92
C PHE A 204 0.33 -24.92 -26.98
N VAL A 205 -0.18 -26.11 -26.66
CA VAL A 205 -0.32 -27.19 -27.64
C VAL A 205 -1.27 -26.79 -28.76
N TYR A 206 -2.41 -26.20 -28.40
CA TYR A 206 -3.41 -25.72 -29.35
C TYR A 206 -2.89 -24.58 -30.25
N ALA A 207 -2.20 -23.59 -29.67
CA ALA A 207 -1.57 -22.50 -30.42
C ALA A 207 -0.39 -22.98 -31.28
N GLY A 208 0.39 -23.95 -30.79
CA GLY A 208 1.54 -24.50 -31.51
C GLY A 208 1.19 -25.39 -32.70
N TRP A 209 -0.07 -25.79 -32.82
CA TRP A 209 -0.58 -26.59 -33.94
C TRP A 209 -0.44 -25.83 -35.27
N GLU A 210 0.02 -26.53 -36.31
CA GLU A 210 0.30 -25.92 -37.60
C GLU A 210 -0.99 -25.54 -38.33
N ARG A 211 -1.03 -24.29 -38.82
CA ARG A 211 -2.15 -23.71 -39.59
C ARG A 211 -1.60 -23.10 -40.86
N ARG A 212 -2.07 -23.58 -42.02
CA ARG A 212 -1.61 -23.08 -43.32
C ARG A 212 -2.23 -21.72 -43.60
N GLY A 213 -1.41 -20.76 -44.03
CA GLY A 213 -1.86 -19.40 -44.37
C GLY A 213 -2.17 -18.50 -43.17
N TRP A 214 -1.85 -18.93 -41.94
CA TRP A 214 -2.00 -18.06 -40.78
C TRP A 214 -0.84 -17.08 -40.67
N GLU A 215 -1.11 -15.82 -40.94
CA GLU A 215 -0.15 -14.71 -40.83
C GLU A 215 -0.57 -13.72 -39.75
N SER A 216 0.42 -13.16 -39.05
CA SER A 216 0.20 -12.08 -38.09
C SER A 216 0.02 -10.76 -38.84
N SER A 217 -1.13 -10.12 -38.68
CA SER A 217 -1.37 -8.77 -39.19
C SER A 217 -2.05 -7.92 -38.12
N GLY A 218 -1.79 -6.62 -38.18
CA GLY A 218 -2.28 -5.63 -37.23
C GLY A 218 -1.94 -5.93 -35.76
N ARG A 219 -2.75 -5.40 -34.84
CA ARG A 219 -2.66 -5.70 -33.41
C ARG A 219 -3.17 -7.11 -33.08
N LEU A 220 -2.57 -7.74 -32.09
CA LEU A 220 -3.08 -8.98 -31.49
C LEU A 220 -4.51 -8.74 -31.00
N ALA A 221 -5.41 -9.67 -31.32
CA ALA A 221 -6.83 -9.49 -31.11
C ALA A 221 -7.17 -9.22 -29.62
N GLY A 222 -7.42 -7.96 -29.24
CA GLY A 222 -7.63 -7.61 -27.83
C GLY A 222 -7.61 -6.12 -27.49
N ASP A 223 -7.58 -5.21 -28.46
CA ASP A 223 -7.51 -3.75 -28.25
C ASP A 223 -8.61 -3.25 -27.28
N SER A 224 -9.82 -3.80 -27.40
CA SER A 224 -10.96 -3.46 -26.53
C SER A 224 -10.87 -4.02 -25.10
N ILE A 225 -9.98 -4.98 -24.81
CA ILE A 225 -9.88 -5.61 -23.48
C ILE A 225 -9.40 -4.59 -22.44
N PHE A 226 -8.40 -3.77 -22.76
CA PHE A 226 -7.95 -2.71 -21.86
C PHE A 226 -9.06 -1.65 -21.64
N GLY A 227 -9.86 -1.37 -22.67
CA GLY A 227 -11.11 -0.60 -22.59
C GLY A 227 -12.09 -1.17 -21.57
N GLY A 228 -12.43 -2.45 -21.71
CA GLY A 228 -13.31 -3.16 -20.79
C GLY A 228 -12.77 -3.20 -19.36
N ILE A 229 -11.47 -3.45 -19.18
CA ILE A 229 -10.84 -3.43 -17.85
C ILE A 229 -10.95 -2.05 -17.21
N ALA A 230 -10.61 -0.98 -17.94
CA ALA A 230 -10.70 0.38 -17.43
C ALA A 230 -12.14 0.78 -17.08
N LEU A 231 -13.11 0.39 -17.92
CA LEU A 231 -14.54 0.61 -17.67
C LEU A 231 -14.99 -0.08 -16.37
N VAL A 232 -14.73 -1.39 -16.25
CA VAL A 232 -15.12 -2.16 -15.06
C VAL A 232 -14.44 -1.61 -13.80
N GLN A 233 -13.17 -1.24 -13.87
CA GLN A 233 -12.47 -0.60 -12.76
C GLN A 233 -13.10 0.73 -12.36
N GLY A 234 -13.39 1.60 -13.33
CA GLY A 234 -14.05 2.88 -13.09
C GLY A 234 -15.42 2.70 -12.44
N LEU A 235 -16.23 1.77 -12.95
CA LEU A 235 -17.54 1.44 -12.38
C LEU A 235 -17.42 0.91 -10.95
N LEU A 236 -16.50 -0.01 -10.67
CA LEU A 236 -16.26 -0.53 -9.32
C LEU A 236 -15.83 0.55 -8.34
N VAL A 237 -14.99 1.50 -8.78
CA VAL A 237 -14.59 2.67 -7.98
C VAL A 237 -15.79 3.57 -7.69
N ILE A 238 -16.64 3.83 -8.68
CA ILE A 238 -17.87 4.64 -8.50
C ILE A 238 -18.82 3.95 -7.52
N VAL A 239 -19.06 2.64 -7.68
CA VAL A 239 -19.88 1.85 -6.76
C VAL A 239 -19.30 1.92 -5.34
N LEU A 240 -17.99 1.75 -5.19
CA LEU A 240 -17.30 1.86 -3.91
C LEU A 240 -17.47 3.27 -3.29
N ALA A 241 -17.38 4.33 -4.09
CA ALA A 241 -17.61 5.71 -3.64
C ALA A 241 -19.05 5.96 -3.19
N VAL A 242 -20.03 5.41 -3.90
CA VAL A 242 -21.45 5.47 -3.52
C VAL A 242 -21.68 4.73 -2.21
N VAL A 243 -21.21 3.49 -2.09
CA VAL A 243 -21.33 2.69 -0.87
C VAL A 243 -20.67 3.40 0.32
N ALA A 244 -19.45 3.91 0.15
CA ALA A 244 -18.76 4.67 1.19
C ALA A 244 -19.55 5.94 1.59
N GLY A 245 -20.15 6.63 0.62
CA GLY A 245 -20.99 7.80 0.87
C GLY A 245 -22.27 7.47 1.64
N VAL A 246 -22.93 6.36 1.30
CA VAL A 246 -24.11 5.87 2.03
C VAL A 246 -23.74 5.49 3.46
N LEU A 247 -22.67 4.70 3.64
CA LEU A 247 -22.20 4.32 4.97
C LEU A 247 -21.85 5.53 5.84
N TYR A 248 -21.14 6.51 5.26
CA TYR A 248 -20.81 7.75 5.97
C TYR A 248 -22.06 8.52 6.40
N ARG A 249 -23.09 8.61 5.54
CA ARG A 249 -24.36 9.28 5.90
C ARG A 249 -25.08 8.59 7.04
N THR A 250 -25.00 7.26 7.14
CA THR A 250 -25.62 6.50 8.24
C THR A 250 -24.88 6.64 9.57
N ARG A 251 -23.55 6.76 9.55
CA ARG A 251 -22.71 6.89 10.76
C ARG A 251 -21.59 7.91 10.52
N PRO A 252 -21.90 9.21 10.53
CA PRO A 252 -20.93 10.24 10.20
C PRO A 252 -19.88 10.39 11.30
N ASP A 253 -18.61 10.18 10.95
CA ASP A 253 -17.47 10.57 11.77
C ASP A 253 -16.85 11.84 11.18
N ARG A 254 -16.95 12.96 11.91
CA ARG A 254 -16.44 14.27 11.48
C ARG A 254 -14.94 14.26 11.17
N ARG A 255 -14.18 13.31 11.73
CA ARG A 255 -12.74 13.21 11.55
C ARG A 255 -12.34 12.27 10.41
N ALA A 256 -13.29 11.47 9.89
CA ALA A 256 -13.03 10.58 8.77
C ALA A 256 -12.53 11.35 7.54
N VAL A 257 -11.44 10.85 6.96
CA VAL A 257 -10.85 11.38 5.73
C VAL A 257 -11.89 11.45 4.63
N LEU A 258 -12.00 12.65 4.03
CA LEU A 258 -12.88 12.92 2.88
C LEU A 258 -14.32 12.47 3.11
N ARG A 259 -14.83 12.55 4.35
CA ARG A 259 -16.18 12.09 4.69
C ARG A 259 -16.42 10.63 4.27
N GLY A 260 -15.44 9.76 4.56
CA GLY A 260 -15.48 8.33 4.23
C GLY A 260 -14.96 7.97 2.83
N GLN A 261 -14.64 8.94 1.97
CA GLN A 261 -14.19 8.70 0.59
C GLN A 261 -12.70 8.34 0.46
N GLY A 262 -11.97 8.18 1.57
CA GLY A 262 -10.55 7.82 1.55
C GLY A 262 -10.26 6.51 0.82
N GLY A 263 -11.03 5.45 1.09
CA GLY A 263 -10.90 4.15 0.43
C GLY A 263 -11.11 4.20 -1.09
N PRO A 264 -12.27 4.72 -1.58
CA PRO A 264 -12.51 4.93 -3.01
C PRO A 264 -11.43 5.77 -3.69
N ALA A 265 -10.96 6.85 -3.06
CA ALA A 265 -9.91 7.70 -3.62
C ALA A 265 -8.59 6.95 -3.80
N VAL A 266 -8.16 6.18 -2.79
CA VAL A 266 -6.94 5.35 -2.88
C VAL A 266 -7.11 4.24 -3.93
N ALA A 267 -8.28 3.62 -4.02
CA ALA A 267 -8.57 2.62 -5.05
C ALA A 267 -8.46 3.20 -6.46
N MET A 268 -9.02 4.41 -6.69
CA MET A 268 -8.90 5.11 -7.97
C MET A 268 -7.43 5.36 -8.34
N LEU A 269 -6.64 5.90 -7.40
CA LEU A 269 -5.22 6.16 -7.63
C LEU A 269 -4.43 4.88 -7.91
N ALA A 270 -4.76 3.76 -7.23
CA ALA A 270 -4.14 2.47 -7.47
C ALA A 270 -4.47 1.93 -8.88
N CYS A 271 -5.74 2.00 -9.32
CA CYS A 271 -6.15 1.62 -10.67
C CYS A 271 -5.43 2.47 -11.73
N ALA A 272 -5.38 3.79 -11.52
CA ALA A 272 -4.74 4.71 -12.44
C ALA A 272 -3.23 4.50 -12.55
N LEU A 273 -2.55 4.27 -11.42
CA LEU A 273 -1.13 3.92 -11.43
C LEU A 273 -0.89 2.65 -12.24
N GLY A 274 -1.74 1.63 -12.07
CA GLY A 274 -1.69 0.41 -12.87
C GLY A 274 -1.87 0.65 -14.37
N GLY A 275 -2.88 1.44 -14.76
CA GLY A 275 -3.16 1.80 -16.16
C GLY A 275 -2.03 2.61 -16.80
N VAL A 276 -1.61 3.71 -16.15
CA VAL A 276 -0.53 4.58 -16.62
C VAL A 276 0.80 3.83 -16.76
N MET A 277 1.17 2.99 -15.79
CA MET A 277 2.39 2.20 -15.89
C MET A 277 2.31 1.18 -17.02
N SER A 278 1.15 0.54 -17.21
CA SER A 278 0.95 -0.41 -18.32
C SER A 278 1.06 0.30 -19.67
N GLY A 279 0.33 1.40 -19.87
CA GLY A 279 0.34 2.12 -21.13
C GLY A 279 1.67 2.79 -21.42
N GLY A 280 2.35 3.30 -20.40
CA GLY A 280 3.68 3.89 -20.55
C GLY A 280 4.76 2.90 -20.97
N VAL A 281 4.79 1.72 -20.35
CA VAL A 281 5.74 0.67 -20.72
C VAL A 281 5.43 0.15 -22.13
N SER A 282 4.16 -0.12 -22.45
CA SER A 282 3.78 -0.56 -23.80
C SER A 282 4.13 0.48 -24.86
N GLN A 283 3.84 1.76 -24.62
CA GLN A 283 4.19 2.83 -25.55
C GLN A 283 5.71 2.95 -25.74
N ARG A 284 6.50 2.93 -24.65
CA ARG A 284 7.96 3.03 -24.76
C ARG A 284 8.59 1.84 -25.46
N VAL A 285 8.10 0.63 -25.22
CA VAL A 285 8.58 -0.56 -25.94
C VAL A 285 8.18 -0.47 -27.41
N SER A 286 6.97 -0.03 -27.73
CA SER A 286 6.54 0.21 -29.11
C SER A 286 7.44 1.23 -29.82
N ASP A 287 7.66 2.40 -29.23
CA ASP A 287 8.52 3.45 -29.78
C ASP A 287 9.94 2.93 -30.02
N TRP A 288 10.47 2.12 -29.09
CA TRP A 288 11.77 1.49 -29.22
C TRP A 288 11.81 0.45 -30.34
N LEU A 289 10.80 -0.43 -30.46
CA LEU A 289 10.75 -1.45 -31.50
C LEU A 289 10.61 -0.84 -32.90
N ASP A 290 9.66 0.08 -33.07
CA ASP A 290 9.31 0.66 -34.36
C ASP A 290 10.41 1.59 -34.89
N GLY A 291 10.97 2.45 -34.04
CA GLY A 291 12.06 3.40 -34.35
C GLY A 291 11.68 4.53 -35.32
N THR A 292 10.87 4.25 -36.34
CA THR A 292 10.43 5.19 -37.39
C THR A 292 8.95 5.54 -37.34
N GLY A 293 8.16 4.90 -36.48
CA GLY A 293 6.72 5.17 -36.35
C GLY A 293 5.86 4.65 -37.50
N ALA A 294 6.34 3.64 -38.25
CA ALA A 294 5.74 3.23 -39.52
C ALA A 294 5.73 1.72 -39.78
N SER A 295 6.26 0.91 -38.86
CA SER A 295 6.40 -0.54 -39.07
C SER A 295 5.49 -1.41 -38.20
N ILE A 296 4.88 -0.84 -37.16
CA ILE A 296 3.91 -1.53 -36.31
C ILE A 296 2.76 -0.58 -35.93
N ASP A 297 1.59 -1.12 -35.63
CA ASP A 297 0.42 -0.34 -35.22
C ASP A 297 0.54 0.22 -33.79
N GLY A 298 1.42 -0.37 -32.99
CA GLY A 298 1.70 0.03 -31.62
C GLY A 298 0.64 -0.45 -30.61
N PRO A 299 0.65 0.08 -29.37
CA PRO A 299 -0.19 -0.42 -28.29
C PRO A 299 -1.68 -0.08 -28.50
N PRO A 300 -2.57 -0.74 -27.74
CA PRO A 300 -3.99 -0.42 -27.67
C PRO A 300 -4.26 1.07 -27.53
N VAL A 301 -5.26 1.57 -28.27
CA VAL A 301 -5.55 3.01 -28.38
C VAL A 301 -5.73 3.64 -27.00
N LEU A 302 -6.47 2.96 -26.11
CA LEU A 302 -6.70 3.42 -24.75
C LEU A 302 -5.40 3.67 -23.98
N LEU A 303 -4.40 2.82 -24.13
CA LEU A 303 -3.13 2.95 -23.41
C LEU A 303 -2.40 4.23 -23.82
N THR A 304 -2.49 4.61 -25.10
CA THR A 304 -1.98 5.88 -25.61
C THR A 304 -2.77 7.08 -25.06
N TRP A 305 -4.10 6.98 -24.96
CA TRP A 305 -4.92 8.00 -24.30
C TRP A 305 -4.61 8.15 -22.80
N GLN A 306 -4.34 7.05 -22.10
CA GLN A 306 -3.96 7.09 -20.68
C GLN A 306 -2.59 7.75 -20.48
N ALA A 307 -1.64 7.58 -21.41
CA ALA A 307 -0.36 8.26 -21.36
C ALA A 307 -0.49 9.79 -21.56
N SER A 308 -1.41 10.25 -22.42
CA SER A 308 -1.62 11.68 -22.69
C SER A 308 -2.33 12.43 -21.55
N VAL A 309 -2.93 11.71 -20.59
CA VAL A 309 -3.55 12.28 -19.37
C VAL A 309 -2.51 12.76 -18.34
N ILE A 310 -1.25 12.32 -18.43
CA ILE A 310 -0.24 12.61 -17.40
C ILE A 310 0.10 14.11 -17.31
N PRO A 311 0.42 14.84 -18.41
CA PRO A 311 0.70 16.27 -18.33
C PRO A 311 -0.45 17.12 -17.74
N PRO A 312 -1.73 16.98 -18.15
CA PRO A 312 -2.81 17.75 -17.53
C PRO A 312 -3.00 17.38 -16.06
N LEU A 313 -2.83 16.12 -15.68
CA LEU A 313 -2.87 15.71 -14.28
C LEU A 313 -1.76 16.38 -13.45
N LEU A 314 -0.54 16.50 -13.99
CA LEU A 314 0.55 17.21 -13.33
C LEU A 314 0.26 18.70 -13.16
N ILE A 315 -0.36 19.35 -14.15
CA ILE A 315 -0.77 20.76 -14.03
C ILE A 315 -1.80 20.93 -12.91
N VAL A 316 -2.80 20.05 -12.83
CA VAL A 316 -3.78 20.04 -11.72
C VAL A 316 -3.07 19.84 -10.38
N LEU A 317 -2.11 18.92 -10.30
CA LEU A 317 -1.37 18.68 -9.06
C LEU A 317 -0.50 19.88 -8.65
N LEU A 318 0.22 20.49 -9.60
CA LEU A 318 1.09 21.65 -9.33
C LEU A 318 0.29 22.86 -8.88
N THR A 319 -0.82 23.16 -9.55
CA THR A 319 -1.73 24.26 -9.18
C THR A 319 -2.33 24.02 -7.80
N PHE A 320 -2.75 22.78 -7.53
CA PHE A 320 -3.35 22.42 -6.26
C PHE A 320 -2.34 22.42 -5.10
N CYS A 321 -1.10 21.97 -5.33
CA CYS A 321 -0.02 21.97 -4.33
C CYS A 321 0.54 23.39 -4.06
N ALA A 322 0.42 24.33 -5.01
CA ALA A 322 0.78 25.72 -4.78
C ALA A 322 -0.10 26.40 -3.73
N TRP A 323 -1.39 26.02 -3.63
CA TRP A 323 -2.31 26.57 -2.64
C TRP A 323 -1.94 26.28 -1.17
N PRO A 324 -1.73 25.03 -0.72
CA PRO A 324 -1.31 24.73 0.64
C PRO A 324 0.10 25.26 0.91
N ALA A 325 1.00 25.29 -0.07
CA ALA A 325 2.32 25.92 0.07
C ALA A 325 2.21 27.42 0.37
N ARG A 326 1.39 28.16 -0.39
CA ARG A 326 1.10 29.59 -0.11
C ARG A 326 0.48 29.78 1.26
N ARG A 327 -0.40 28.88 1.69
CA ARG A 327 -1.02 28.93 3.02
C ARG A 327 -0.01 28.66 4.14
N ALA A 328 0.85 27.66 4.01
CA ALA A 328 1.91 27.38 4.98
C ALA A 328 2.87 28.57 5.09
N TRP A 329 3.20 29.22 3.98
CA TRP A 329 3.99 30.45 3.99
C TRP A 329 3.31 31.61 4.74
N ARG A 330 1.99 31.80 4.56
CA ARG A 330 1.22 32.79 5.33
C ARG A 330 1.15 32.42 6.81
N LEU A 331 0.95 31.15 7.13
CA LEU A 331 0.90 30.67 8.51
C LEU A 331 2.25 30.86 9.21
N ALA A 332 3.37 30.58 8.53
CA ALA A 332 4.71 30.81 9.07
C ALA A 332 4.95 32.27 9.47
N ARG A 333 4.36 33.23 8.76
CA ARG A 333 4.42 34.66 9.13
C ARG A 333 3.64 34.98 10.40
N ILE A 334 2.49 34.33 10.61
CA ILE A 334 1.65 34.52 11.81
C ILE A 334 2.30 33.83 13.02
N GLU A 335 2.75 32.59 12.83
CA GLU A 335 3.41 31.78 13.86
C GLU A 335 4.70 32.42 14.39
N GLN A 336 5.36 33.27 13.61
CA GLN A 336 6.56 33.97 14.06
C GLN A 336 6.30 34.78 15.34
N ALA A 337 5.18 35.49 15.42
CA ALA A 337 4.81 36.25 16.62
C ALA A 337 4.48 35.32 17.81
N VAL A 338 3.87 34.16 17.55
CA VAL A 338 3.56 33.16 18.59
C VAL A 338 4.82 32.54 19.17
N VAL A 339 5.83 32.27 18.34
CA VAL A 339 7.11 31.71 18.78
C VAL A 339 7.80 32.66 19.76
N ASP A 340 7.76 33.97 19.53
CA ASP A 340 8.38 34.95 20.43
C ASP A 340 7.70 34.96 21.83
N HIS A 341 6.41 34.63 21.91
CA HIS A 341 5.70 34.47 23.19
C HIS A 341 5.99 33.14 23.92
N ASP A 342 6.33 32.08 23.20
CA ASP A 342 6.60 30.75 23.78
C ASP A 342 7.92 30.68 24.57
N TYR A 343 8.80 31.66 24.37
CA TYR A 343 10.12 31.77 25.01
C TYR A 343 10.28 33.13 25.72
N PRO A 344 9.56 33.35 26.83
CA PRO A 344 9.64 34.60 27.55
C PRO A 344 11.04 34.82 28.14
N GLY A 345 11.55 36.05 28.02
CA GLY A 345 12.86 36.45 28.58
C GLY A 345 14.07 36.17 27.69
N GLU A 346 13.88 35.53 26.54
CA GLU A 346 14.93 35.33 25.54
C GLU A 346 14.97 36.52 24.58
N MET A 347 16.17 36.91 24.12
CA MET A 347 16.29 37.94 23.08
C MET A 347 15.78 37.40 21.74
N PRO A 348 14.75 38.01 21.13
CA PRO A 348 14.21 37.52 19.87
C PRO A 348 15.25 37.59 18.75
N ASP A 349 15.48 36.46 18.09
CA ASP A 349 16.24 36.35 16.83
C ASP A 349 15.24 36.13 15.67
N PRO A 350 15.06 37.13 14.78
CA PRO A 350 14.11 37.03 13.68
C PRO A 350 14.33 35.84 12.75
N GLU A 351 15.58 35.41 12.54
CA GLU A 351 15.89 34.28 11.67
C GLU A 351 15.49 32.96 12.33
N ARG A 352 15.82 32.80 13.61
CA ARG A 352 15.47 31.60 14.37
C ARG A 352 13.97 31.47 14.60
N SER A 353 13.28 32.55 14.96
CA SER A 353 11.81 32.55 15.08
C SER A 353 11.15 32.20 13.75
N ARG A 354 11.63 32.76 12.63
CA ARG A 354 11.14 32.41 11.28
C ARG A 354 11.37 30.94 10.95
N ARG A 355 12.52 30.38 11.31
CA ARG A 355 12.83 28.96 11.09
C ARG A 355 11.87 28.06 11.89
N ILE A 356 11.67 28.31 13.18
CA ILE A 356 10.74 27.54 14.03
C ILE A 356 9.31 27.65 13.50
N ALA A 357 8.87 28.87 13.20
CA ALA A 357 7.54 29.13 12.65
C ALA A 357 7.33 28.44 11.29
N SER A 358 8.34 28.42 10.42
CA SER A 358 8.26 27.69 9.14
C SER A 358 8.12 26.19 9.33
N VAL A 359 8.84 25.59 10.31
CA VAL A 359 8.73 24.16 10.61
C VAL A 359 7.35 23.82 11.18
N ARG A 360 6.82 24.61 12.12
CA ARG A 360 5.44 24.46 12.61
C ARG A 360 4.42 24.55 11.48
N ALA A 361 4.55 25.56 10.61
CA ALA A 361 3.64 25.73 9.49
C ALA A 361 3.72 24.57 8.48
N MET A 362 4.94 24.10 8.15
CA MET A 362 5.12 22.93 7.30
C MET A 362 4.55 21.66 7.92
N ALA A 363 4.67 21.49 9.25
CA ALA A 363 4.10 20.35 9.95
C ALA A 363 2.56 20.26 9.76
N THR A 364 1.86 21.39 9.60
CA THR A 364 0.41 21.39 9.31
C THR A 364 0.03 20.93 7.91
N LEU A 365 0.98 20.84 6.96
CA LEU A 365 0.69 20.41 5.58
C LEU A 365 0.22 18.96 5.51
N THR A 366 0.68 18.09 6.43
CA THR A 366 0.21 16.70 6.53
C THR A 366 -1.30 16.63 6.70
N ASP A 367 -1.90 17.61 7.39
CA ASP A 367 -3.35 17.64 7.61
C ASP A 367 -4.15 17.89 6.32
N ARG A 368 -3.47 18.36 5.27
CA ARG A 368 -4.02 18.64 3.93
C ARG A 368 -3.78 17.52 2.92
N ALA A 369 -2.96 16.52 3.25
CA ALA A 369 -2.72 15.38 2.37
C ALA A 369 -4.01 14.70 1.87
N PRO A 370 -5.07 14.51 2.71
CA PRO A 370 -6.36 14.02 2.23
C PRO A 370 -6.95 14.79 1.04
N LEU A 371 -6.83 16.11 1.06
CA LEU A 371 -7.40 16.96 0.03
C LEU A 371 -6.64 16.84 -1.29
N VAL A 372 -5.31 16.71 -1.23
CA VAL A 372 -4.47 16.41 -2.41
C VAL A 372 -4.85 15.05 -3.00
N VAL A 373 -5.08 14.05 -2.14
CA VAL A 373 -5.56 12.72 -2.58
C VAL A 373 -6.93 12.82 -3.25
N ALA A 374 -7.87 13.60 -2.69
CA ALA A 374 -9.20 13.77 -3.26
C ALA A 374 -9.17 14.41 -4.65
N VAL A 375 -8.45 15.52 -4.79
CA VAL A 375 -8.36 16.27 -6.06
C VAL A 375 -7.66 15.43 -7.11
N THR A 376 -6.55 14.78 -6.76
CA THR A 376 -5.86 13.88 -7.68
C THR A 376 -6.78 12.74 -8.09
N ALA A 377 -7.45 12.06 -7.15
CA ALA A 377 -8.35 10.94 -7.47
C ALA A 377 -9.52 11.37 -8.36
N ALA A 378 -10.15 12.51 -8.09
CA ALA A 378 -11.25 13.04 -8.90
C ALA A 378 -10.77 13.44 -10.30
N ALA A 379 -9.66 14.16 -10.42
CA ALA A 379 -9.07 14.54 -11.70
C ALA A 379 -8.69 13.30 -12.52
N THR A 380 -8.08 12.31 -11.89
CA THR A 380 -7.72 11.04 -12.53
C THR A 380 -8.93 10.25 -13.01
N LEU A 381 -10.01 10.19 -12.22
CA LEU A 381 -11.26 9.56 -12.66
C LEU A 381 -11.86 10.26 -13.88
N LEU A 382 -11.94 11.59 -13.86
CA LEU A 382 -12.50 12.39 -14.96
C LEU A 382 -11.66 12.28 -16.23
N LEU A 383 -10.34 12.46 -16.11
CA LEU A 383 -9.42 12.35 -17.25
C LEU A 383 -9.36 10.91 -17.78
N GLY A 384 -9.41 9.91 -16.91
CA GLY A 384 -9.48 8.49 -17.30
C GLY A 384 -10.79 8.14 -18.01
N ALA A 385 -11.92 8.68 -17.57
CA ALA A 385 -13.19 8.53 -18.26
C ALA A 385 -13.17 9.23 -19.63
N GLY A 386 -12.59 10.42 -19.72
CA GLY A 386 -12.38 11.13 -21.00
C GLY A 386 -11.49 10.33 -21.96
N ALA A 387 -10.39 9.75 -21.46
CA ALA A 387 -9.52 8.86 -22.24
C ALA A 387 -10.26 7.61 -22.75
N LEU A 388 -11.10 7.00 -21.91
CA LEU A 388 -11.90 5.84 -22.28
C LEU A 388 -12.96 6.18 -23.35
N VAL A 389 -13.71 7.27 -23.15
CA VAL A 389 -14.71 7.73 -24.12
C VAL A 389 -14.04 8.13 -25.43
N GLY A 390 -12.93 8.86 -25.37
CA GLY A 390 -12.15 9.24 -26.56
C GLY A 390 -11.70 8.00 -27.35
N ALA A 391 -11.06 7.04 -26.69
CA ALA A 391 -10.60 5.81 -27.32
C ALA A 391 -11.74 4.98 -27.95
N LEU A 392 -12.86 4.82 -27.25
CA LEU A 392 -13.99 4.04 -27.74
C LEU A 392 -14.78 4.74 -28.86
N ALA A 393 -14.88 6.07 -28.81
CA ALA A 393 -15.65 6.84 -29.80
C ALA A 393 -14.89 7.03 -31.11
N THR A 394 -13.56 7.18 -31.07
CA THR A 394 -12.76 7.46 -32.28
C THR A 394 -12.06 6.23 -32.83
N GLY A 395 -11.69 5.26 -32.00
CA GLY A 395 -10.81 4.16 -32.41
C GLY A 395 -9.40 4.63 -32.80
N GLU A 396 -9.05 5.89 -32.51
CA GLU A 396 -7.84 6.56 -32.96
C GLU A 396 -7.03 7.10 -31.77
N THR A 397 -5.71 7.20 -31.94
CA THR A 397 -4.84 7.83 -30.95
C THR A 397 -5.20 9.31 -30.76
N PRO A 398 -4.88 9.94 -29.61
CA PRO A 398 -5.26 11.34 -29.34
C PRO A 398 -4.84 12.32 -30.44
N GLY A 399 -3.66 12.12 -31.04
CA GLY A 399 -3.17 12.97 -32.13
C GLY A 399 -3.97 12.81 -33.43
N GLU A 400 -4.37 11.60 -33.77
CA GLU A 400 -5.16 11.32 -34.98
C GLU A 400 -6.62 11.76 -34.84
N ALA A 401 -7.21 11.55 -33.66
CA ALA A 401 -8.54 12.05 -33.32
C ALA A 401 -8.65 13.59 -33.39
N ALA A 402 -7.54 14.30 -33.13
CA ALA A 402 -7.48 15.76 -33.14
C ALA A 402 -7.12 16.38 -34.50
N ARG A 403 -7.09 15.59 -35.58
CA ARG A 403 -6.67 16.02 -36.93
C ARG A 403 -7.37 17.29 -37.45
N GLY A 404 -8.61 17.53 -37.04
CA GLY A 404 -9.40 18.69 -37.49
C GLY A 404 -8.88 20.06 -37.03
N THR A 405 -7.96 20.13 -36.06
CA THR A 405 -7.39 21.40 -35.59
C THR A 405 -5.89 21.28 -35.28
N HIS A 406 -5.05 22.02 -36.01
CA HIS A 406 -3.58 21.92 -35.91
C HIS A 406 -3.04 22.13 -34.49
N VAL A 407 -3.62 23.07 -33.73
CA VAL A 407 -3.21 23.38 -32.35
C VAL A 407 -3.53 22.23 -31.40
N VAL A 408 -4.73 21.64 -31.52
CA VAL A 408 -5.16 20.53 -30.65
C VAL A 408 -4.38 19.26 -30.99
N ARG A 409 -4.12 18.99 -32.28
CA ARG A 409 -3.24 17.90 -32.72
C ARG A 409 -1.84 18.04 -32.14
N GLY A 410 -1.23 19.22 -32.25
CA GLY A 410 0.10 19.49 -31.69
C GLY A 410 0.15 19.32 -30.18
N ALA A 411 -0.87 19.82 -29.45
CA ALA A 411 -0.98 19.65 -28.01
C ALA A 411 -1.16 18.17 -27.60
N ALA A 412 -1.97 17.41 -28.33
CA ALA A 412 -2.20 15.99 -28.08
C ALA A 412 -0.94 15.15 -28.32
N GLN A 413 -0.21 15.41 -29.41
CA GLN A 413 1.07 14.77 -29.71
C GLN A 413 2.14 15.13 -28.66
N ALA A 414 2.23 16.40 -28.28
CA ALA A 414 3.15 16.83 -27.22
C ALA A 414 2.80 16.17 -25.88
N ALA A 415 1.51 16.07 -25.54
CA ALA A 415 1.07 15.42 -24.31
C ALA A 415 1.39 13.92 -24.29
N GLN A 416 1.18 13.22 -25.41
CA GLN A 416 1.55 11.81 -25.57
C GLN A 416 3.06 11.61 -25.43
N ALA A 417 3.87 12.40 -26.14
CA ALA A 417 5.32 12.31 -26.09
C ALA A 417 5.86 12.61 -24.68
N LEU A 418 5.38 13.70 -24.07
CA LEU A 418 5.78 14.11 -22.73
C LEU A 418 5.34 13.08 -21.67
N GLY A 419 4.11 12.58 -21.74
CA GLY A 419 3.62 11.53 -20.86
C GLY A 419 4.50 10.28 -20.92
N SER A 420 4.84 9.85 -22.13
CA SER A 420 5.72 8.69 -22.35
C SER A 420 7.14 8.89 -21.79
N TRP A 421 7.73 10.08 -21.96
CA TRP A 421 9.01 10.44 -21.34
C TRP A 421 8.94 10.51 -19.82
N LEU A 422 7.87 11.08 -19.26
CA LEU A 422 7.66 11.18 -17.81
C LEU A 422 7.55 9.80 -17.16
N ILE A 423 6.96 8.82 -17.84
CA ILE A 423 6.91 7.44 -17.36
C ILE A 423 8.32 6.83 -17.36
N ALA A 424 9.11 7.02 -18.43
CA ALA A 424 10.48 6.52 -18.47
C ALA A 424 11.36 7.14 -17.37
N VAL A 425 11.30 8.46 -17.19
CA VAL A 425 11.97 9.17 -16.10
C VAL A 425 11.45 8.70 -14.75
N GLY A 426 10.12 8.56 -14.59
CA GLY A 426 9.48 8.06 -13.38
C GLY A 426 9.93 6.65 -13.02
N PHE A 427 10.09 5.76 -14.00
CA PHE A 427 10.59 4.40 -13.80
C PHE A 427 12.06 4.41 -13.38
N ILE A 428 12.91 5.22 -14.02
CA ILE A 428 14.32 5.38 -13.63
C ILE A 428 14.40 5.94 -12.21
N LEU A 429 13.60 6.96 -11.87
CA LEU A 429 13.52 7.52 -10.53
C LEU A 429 13.06 6.45 -9.53
N PHE A 430 12.03 5.67 -9.85
CA PHE A 430 11.55 4.58 -9.01
C PHE A 430 12.64 3.54 -8.73
N VAL A 431 13.35 3.06 -9.75
CA VAL A 431 14.45 2.08 -9.59
C VAL A 431 15.62 2.67 -8.82
N THR A 432 16.04 3.89 -9.15
CA THR A 432 17.18 4.56 -8.49
C THR A 432 16.89 4.87 -7.04
N TRP A 433 15.69 5.37 -6.72
CA TRP A 433 15.24 5.62 -5.35
C TRP A 433 15.00 4.34 -4.58
N GLY A 434 14.45 3.29 -5.20
CA GLY A 434 14.34 1.96 -4.58
C GLY A 434 15.70 1.40 -4.18
N ARG A 435 16.70 1.51 -5.07
CA ARG A 435 18.09 1.14 -4.78
C ARG A 435 18.71 2.01 -3.68
N ARG A 436 18.41 3.31 -3.66
CA ARG A 436 18.90 4.25 -2.65
C ARG A 436 18.28 3.99 -1.27
N ALA A 437 16.98 3.69 -1.22
CA ALA A 437 16.26 3.32 0.01
C ALA A 437 16.77 1.99 0.59
N TYR A 438 17.15 1.04 -0.28
CA TYR A 438 17.83 -0.20 0.14
C TYR A 438 19.19 0.11 0.80
N LYS A 439 20.00 0.99 0.19
CA LYS A 439 21.38 1.28 0.61
C LYS A 439 21.52 2.33 1.74
N GLY A 440 20.56 3.24 1.95
CA GLY A 440 20.72 4.39 2.85
C GLY A 440 19.65 4.54 3.92
N ALA A 441 20.06 4.69 5.18
CA ALA A 441 19.16 4.84 6.33
C ALA A 441 18.31 6.14 6.30
N ALA A 442 18.87 7.24 5.81
CA ALA A 442 18.16 8.52 5.72
C ALA A 442 17.06 8.51 4.65
N ALA A 443 17.32 7.93 3.47
CA ALA A 443 16.33 7.76 2.40
C ALA A 443 15.22 6.78 2.81
N ARG A 444 15.57 5.76 3.60
CA ARG A 444 14.61 4.81 4.18
C ARG A 444 13.66 5.47 5.17
N ARG A 445 14.10 6.50 5.92
CA ARG A 445 13.28 7.14 6.96
C ARG A 445 12.10 7.93 6.40
N THR A 446 12.27 8.61 5.25
CA THR A 446 11.19 9.38 4.60
C THR A 446 10.22 8.49 3.81
N ILE A 447 10.73 7.51 3.06
CA ILE A 447 9.88 6.54 2.33
C ILE A 447 9.22 5.55 3.31
N GLY A 448 9.90 5.27 4.43
CA GLY A 448 9.49 4.31 5.45
C GLY A 448 8.14 4.63 6.08
N ILE A 449 7.79 5.90 6.28
CA ILE A 449 6.51 6.26 6.93
C ILE A 449 5.30 5.83 6.09
N LEU A 450 5.29 6.14 4.79
CA LEU A 450 4.20 5.73 3.89
C LEU A 450 4.17 4.20 3.73
N TRP A 451 5.36 3.59 3.67
CA TRP A 451 5.50 2.14 3.62
C TRP A 451 4.99 1.47 4.89
N ASP A 452 5.27 2.03 6.07
CA ASP A 452 4.87 1.50 7.37
C ASP A 452 3.35 1.53 7.54
N VAL A 453 2.69 2.57 7.03
CA VAL A 453 1.22 2.65 6.99
C VAL A 453 0.63 1.57 6.09
N GLY A 454 1.20 1.36 4.90
CA GLY A 454 0.76 0.32 3.97
C GLY A 454 1.04 -1.11 4.48
N THR A 455 2.15 -1.30 5.19
CA THR A 455 2.62 -2.61 5.69
C THR A 455 2.20 -2.90 7.14
N PHE A 456 1.47 -1.99 7.78
CA PHE A 456 0.82 -2.26 9.06
C PHE A 456 -0.39 -3.18 8.90
N TRP A 457 -1.08 -3.16 7.76
CA TRP A 457 -2.34 -3.88 7.59
C TRP A 457 -2.14 -5.32 7.11
N PRO A 458 -2.85 -6.31 7.71
CA PRO A 458 -2.87 -7.67 7.20
C PRO A 458 -3.26 -7.76 5.72
N ARG A 459 -2.65 -8.70 4.99
CA ARG A 459 -2.99 -8.93 3.57
C ARG A 459 -4.40 -9.52 3.45
N ALA A 460 -5.38 -8.65 3.18
CA ALA A 460 -6.79 -9.04 3.07
C ALA A 460 -7.29 -9.20 1.62
N ALA A 461 -6.74 -8.43 0.68
CA ALA A 461 -7.26 -8.36 -0.70
C ALA A 461 -6.28 -8.87 -1.78
N HIS A 462 -4.97 -8.70 -1.58
CA HIS A 462 -3.98 -9.03 -2.60
C HIS A 462 -2.74 -9.74 -2.01
N PRO A 463 -2.39 -10.95 -2.49
CA PRO A 463 -1.33 -11.77 -1.91
C PRO A 463 0.08 -11.27 -2.24
N PHE A 464 0.22 -10.38 -3.22
CA PHE A 464 1.50 -9.76 -3.61
C PHE A 464 1.68 -8.37 -3.01
N ALA A 465 0.75 -7.91 -2.16
CA ALA A 465 1.01 -6.73 -1.35
C ALA A 465 2.24 -6.98 -0.45
N PRO A 466 2.96 -5.93 -0.04
CA PRO A 466 4.06 -6.07 0.90
C PRO A 466 3.64 -6.82 2.18
N PRO A 467 4.56 -7.58 2.81
CA PRO A 467 4.23 -8.30 4.04
C PRO A 467 3.81 -7.36 5.15
N CYS A 468 2.85 -7.83 5.95
CA CYS A 468 2.46 -7.13 7.16
C CYS A 468 3.43 -7.46 8.30
N TYR A 469 4.21 -6.48 8.77
CA TYR A 469 5.08 -6.73 9.94
C TYR A 469 4.27 -6.78 11.25
N ALA A 470 3.10 -6.15 11.29
CA ALA A 470 2.25 -6.12 12.48
C ALA A 470 1.59 -7.48 12.78
N GLU A 471 1.35 -8.33 11.75
CA GLU A 471 0.93 -9.74 11.92
C GLU A 471 1.96 -10.59 12.67
N ARG A 472 3.20 -10.11 12.82
CA ARG A 472 4.21 -10.67 13.71
C ARG A 472 4.36 -9.85 14.99
N ALA A 473 4.58 -8.55 14.87
CA ALA A 473 4.92 -7.69 16.00
C ALA A 473 3.81 -7.59 17.06
N VAL A 474 2.53 -7.53 16.64
CA VAL A 474 1.41 -7.43 17.58
C VAL A 474 1.23 -8.72 18.38
N PRO A 475 1.17 -9.93 17.76
CA PRO A 475 1.18 -11.18 18.51
C PRO A 475 2.39 -11.32 19.43
N ASP A 476 3.62 -11.09 18.93
CA ASP A 476 4.84 -11.26 19.73
C ASP A 476 4.85 -10.34 20.97
N LEU A 477 4.44 -9.07 20.80
CA LEU A 477 4.33 -8.12 21.92
C LEU A 477 3.24 -8.52 22.91
N THR A 478 2.09 -8.99 22.40
CA THR A 478 1.00 -9.51 23.24
C THR A 478 1.46 -10.71 24.06
N TRP A 479 2.15 -11.66 23.42
CA TRP A 479 2.73 -12.83 24.08
C TRP A 479 3.66 -12.43 25.21
N ARG A 480 4.60 -11.52 24.91
CA ARG A 480 5.59 -11.05 25.87
C ARG A 480 4.96 -10.38 27.09
N ILE A 481 3.98 -9.51 26.88
CA ILE A 481 3.28 -8.81 27.98
C ILE A 481 2.52 -9.82 28.83
N ALA A 482 1.69 -10.66 28.20
CA ALA A 482 0.82 -11.57 28.93
C ALA A 482 1.58 -12.67 29.67
N THR A 483 2.67 -13.22 29.12
CA THR A 483 3.50 -14.22 29.82
C THR A 483 4.27 -13.59 30.97
N TRP A 484 4.87 -12.41 30.77
CA TRP A 484 5.59 -11.72 31.82
C TRP A 484 4.66 -11.34 32.98
N THR A 485 3.51 -10.71 32.70
CA THR A 485 2.53 -10.33 33.74
C THR A 485 1.98 -11.55 34.48
N ARG A 486 1.81 -12.69 33.80
CA ARG A 486 1.38 -13.95 34.45
C ARG A 486 2.46 -14.53 35.34
N ALA A 487 3.72 -14.48 34.92
CA ALA A 487 4.85 -15.04 35.66
C ALA A 487 5.22 -14.18 36.89
N THR A 488 5.15 -12.86 36.78
CA THR A 488 5.61 -11.94 37.84
C THR A 488 4.47 -11.36 38.67
N GLY A 489 3.22 -11.40 38.16
CA GLY A 489 2.12 -10.61 38.73
C GLY A 489 2.31 -9.09 38.58
N GLY A 490 3.37 -8.65 37.87
CA GLY A 490 3.78 -7.26 37.77
C GLY A 490 2.89 -6.41 36.88
N ARG A 491 3.16 -5.10 36.91
CA ARG A 491 2.56 -4.08 36.05
C ARG A 491 3.66 -3.42 35.22
N LEU A 492 3.36 -2.96 34.02
CA LEU A 492 4.38 -2.46 33.10
C LEU A 492 3.94 -1.20 32.33
N VAL A 493 4.92 -0.41 31.88
CA VAL A 493 4.71 0.73 30.97
C VAL A 493 5.17 0.33 29.57
N ILE A 494 4.30 0.49 28.57
CA ILE A 494 4.66 0.33 27.16
C ILE A 494 4.96 1.71 26.57
N SER A 495 6.20 1.90 26.15
CA SER A 495 6.68 3.12 25.49
C SER A 495 6.61 2.96 23.98
N GLY A 496 5.83 3.79 23.29
CA GLY A 496 5.61 3.72 21.84
C GLY A 496 5.87 5.03 21.12
N HIS A 497 6.98 5.10 20.36
CA HIS A 497 7.28 6.22 19.45
C HIS A 497 6.63 6.01 18.08
N SER A 498 5.99 7.03 17.50
CA SER A 498 5.54 6.99 16.11
C SER A 498 4.70 5.74 15.81
N GLN A 499 5.08 4.93 14.82
CA GLN A 499 4.45 3.66 14.49
C GLN A 499 4.43 2.65 15.67
N GLY A 500 5.39 2.73 16.58
CA GLY A 500 5.38 1.96 17.83
C GLY A 500 4.18 2.27 18.73
N SER A 501 3.63 3.49 18.69
CA SER A 501 2.39 3.81 19.41
C SER A 501 1.18 3.07 18.83
N VAL A 502 1.16 2.84 17.52
CA VAL A 502 0.11 2.08 16.82
C VAL A 502 0.19 0.60 17.17
N LEU A 503 1.40 0.04 17.21
CA LEU A 503 1.65 -1.33 17.66
C LEU A 503 1.31 -1.52 19.15
N ALA A 504 1.66 -0.56 20.01
CA ALA A 504 1.34 -0.60 21.43
C ALA A 504 -0.17 -0.61 21.67
N ALA A 505 -0.93 0.25 20.96
CA ALA A 505 -2.39 0.25 21.02
C ALA A 505 -2.99 -1.07 20.51
N ALA A 506 -2.50 -1.57 19.36
CA ALA A 506 -2.93 -2.84 18.78
C ALA A 506 -2.69 -4.04 19.70
N ALA A 507 -1.51 -4.12 20.33
CA ALA A 507 -1.19 -5.17 21.28
C ALA A 507 -2.02 -5.04 22.57
N ALA A 508 -2.23 -3.83 23.09
CA ALA A 508 -3.05 -3.62 24.27
C ALA A 508 -4.50 -4.13 24.06
N TRP A 509 -5.09 -3.90 22.88
CA TRP A 509 -6.42 -4.44 22.53
C TRP A 509 -6.46 -5.97 22.39
N GLN A 510 -5.31 -6.64 22.22
CA GLN A 510 -5.23 -8.11 22.14
C GLN A 510 -5.06 -8.78 23.51
N LEU A 511 -4.70 -8.02 24.56
CA LEU A 511 -4.57 -8.53 25.92
C LEU A 511 -5.95 -8.83 26.54
N SER A 512 -6.01 -9.79 27.46
CA SER A 512 -7.21 -10.00 28.29
C SER A 512 -7.53 -8.75 29.13
N PRO A 513 -8.80 -8.51 29.52
CA PRO A 513 -9.17 -7.35 30.34
C PRO A 513 -8.35 -7.26 31.64
N SER A 514 -8.12 -8.38 32.32
CA SER A 514 -7.29 -8.44 33.54
C SER A 514 -5.84 -8.05 33.33
N THR A 515 -5.24 -8.41 32.19
CA THR A 515 -3.86 -8.07 31.85
C THR A 515 -3.77 -6.61 31.37
N ARG A 516 -4.75 -6.17 30.57
CA ARG A 516 -4.81 -4.80 30.02
C ARG A 516 -4.85 -3.74 31.13
N ARG A 517 -5.58 -4.00 32.23
CA ARG A 517 -5.62 -3.15 33.43
C ARG A 517 -4.29 -3.08 34.22
N ARG A 518 -3.27 -3.85 33.85
CA ARG A 518 -1.93 -3.82 34.46
C ARG A 518 -0.91 -3.09 33.59
N VAL A 519 -1.35 -2.51 32.47
CA VAL A 519 -0.51 -1.85 31.48
C VAL A 519 -0.78 -0.36 31.52
N ALA A 520 0.29 0.44 31.56
CA ALA A 520 0.27 1.85 31.24
C ALA A 520 0.85 2.10 29.84
N LEU A 521 0.36 3.14 29.15
CA LEU A 521 0.85 3.53 27.83
C LEU A 521 1.56 4.89 27.90
N LEU A 522 2.76 4.96 27.32
CA LEU A 522 3.47 6.21 27.05
C LEU A 522 3.69 6.32 25.54
N THR A 523 2.84 7.08 24.87
CA THR A 523 2.94 7.31 23.42
C THR A 523 3.58 8.65 23.13
N TYR A 524 4.31 8.78 22.02
CA TYR A 524 4.93 10.05 21.66
C TYR A 524 5.25 10.13 20.17
N GLY A 525 5.16 11.34 19.61
CA GLY A 525 5.15 11.53 18.16
C GLY A 525 4.07 10.66 17.50
N SER A 526 2.91 10.46 18.17
CA SER A 526 1.97 9.42 17.81
C SER A 526 1.07 9.79 16.61
N PRO A 527 1.00 8.97 15.55
CA PRO A 527 0.09 9.16 14.42
C PRO A 527 -1.32 8.59 14.67
N LEU A 528 -1.64 8.13 15.89
CA LEU A 528 -2.88 7.41 16.23
C LEU A 528 -4.13 8.18 15.81
N GLU A 529 -4.23 9.46 16.15
CA GLU A 529 -5.37 10.29 15.75
C GLU A 529 -5.14 10.95 14.39
N ARG A 530 -4.00 11.64 14.25
CA ARG A 530 -3.72 12.53 13.12
C ARG A 530 -3.66 11.83 11.77
N LEU A 531 -3.35 10.53 11.76
CA LEU A 531 -3.30 9.71 10.55
C LEU A 531 -4.26 8.53 10.66
N TYR A 532 -4.04 7.61 11.60
CA TYR A 532 -4.79 6.36 11.66
C TYR A 532 -6.27 6.58 11.97
N GLY A 533 -6.60 7.43 12.94
CA GLY A 533 -7.98 7.73 13.33
C GLY A 533 -8.79 8.42 12.24
N ARG A 534 -8.13 9.16 11.34
CA ARG A 534 -8.80 9.81 10.20
C ARG A 534 -8.97 8.86 9.02
N TRP A 535 -7.94 8.11 8.64
CA TRP A 535 -7.98 7.20 7.47
C TRP A 535 -8.68 5.88 7.77
N PHE A 536 -8.63 5.42 9.01
CA PHE A 536 -9.16 4.13 9.48
C PHE A 536 -10.02 4.30 10.75
N PRO A 537 -11.07 5.13 10.72
CA PRO A 537 -11.88 5.48 11.90
C PRO A 537 -12.57 4.28 12.54
N ALA A 538 -12.86 3.22 11.78
CA ALA A 538 -13.40 1.98 12.32
C ALA A 538 -12.42 1.26 13.28
N HIS A 539 -11.12 1.51 13.15
CA HIS A 539 -10.08 0.84 13.92
C HIS A 539 -9.44 1.75 14.99
N PHE A 540 -9.21 3.02 14.65
CA PHE A 540 -8.53 4.01 15.48
C PHE A 540 -9.36 5.28 15.71
N GLY A 541 -10.68 5.23 15.48
CA GLY A 541 -11.56 6.38 15.70
C GLY A 541 -11.73 6.73 17.18
N PRO A 542 -12.42 7.85 17.47
CA PRO A 542 -12.59 8.35 18.83
C PRO A 542 -13.17 7.33 19.81
N ALA A 543 -14.11 6.49 19.36
CA ALA A 543 -14.72 5.45 20.19
C ALA A 543 -13.69 4.36 20.59
N ALA A 544 -12.90 3.87 19.64
CA ALA A 544 -11.89 2.84 19.89
C ALA A 544 -10.77 3.34 20.80
N LEU A 545 -10.25 4.55 20.54
CA LEU A 545 -9.22 5.18 21.38
C LEU A 545 -9.75 5.53 22.77
N GLY A 546 -11.01 5.98 22.86
CA GLY A 546 -11.69 6.21 24.14
C GLY A 546 -11.89 4.93 24.96
N SER A 547 -12.21 3.80 24.29
CA SER A 547 -12.27 2.49 24.94
C SER A 547 -10.91 2.09 25.48
N LEU A 548 -9.86 2.21 24.67
CA LEU A 548 -8.49 1.91 25.10
C LEU A 548 -8.12 2.69 26.36
N HIS A 549 -8.38 4.00 26.39
CA HIS A 549 -8.09 4.86 27.53
C HIS A 549 -8.78 4.40 28.83
N ARG A 550 -10.02 3.89 28.75
CA ARG A 550 -10.75 3.38 29.93
C ARG A 550 -10.28 2.01 30.40
N GLU A 551 -9.64 1.23 29.53
CA GLU A 551 -9.32 -0.17 29.78
C GLU A 551 -7.86 -0.40 30.20
N VAL A 552 -6.95 0.50 29.83
CA VAL A 552 -5.58 0.53 30.36
C VAL A 552 -5.53 1.27 31.69
N ASP A 553 -4.52 1.01 32.53
CA ASP A 553 -4.43 1.64 33.85
C ASP A 553 -4.25 3.17 33.75
N CYS A 554 -3.32 3.58 32.87
CA CYS A 554 -3.09 4.98 32.56
C CYS A 554 -2.44 5.16 31.19
N TRP A 555 -2.66 6.32 30.57
CA TRP A 555 -2.11 6.64 29.27
C TRP A 555 -1.67 8.10 29.22
N ARG A 556 -0.43 8.33 28.77
CA ARG A 556 0.10 9.65 28.44
C ARG A 556 0.64 9.70 27.01
N ASN A 557 0.37 10.81 26.32
CA ASN A 557 0.84 11.11 24.97
C ASN A 557 1.66 12.41 24.95
N LEU A 558 2.88 12.36 24.39
CA LEU A 558 3.75 13.52 24.22
C LEU A 558 3.86 13.91 22.74
N TYR A 559 3.69 15.19 22.43
CA TYR A 559 3.77 15.67 21.04
C TYR A 559 4.36 17.08 20.95
N ARG A 560 4.82 17.45 19.76
CA ARG A 560 5.35 18.77 19.41
C ARG A 560 4.55 19.38 18.27
N LEU A 561 4.46 20.71 18.23
CA LEU A 561 3.81 21.43 17.11
C LEU A 561 4.64 21.39 15.81
N THR A 562 5.94 21.13 15.93
CA THR A 562 6.89 20.95 14.83
C THR A 562 6.88 19.55 14.23
N ASP A 563 6.17 18.59 14.85
CA ASP A 563 6.10 17.21 14.37
C ASP A 563 5.08 17.10 13.20
N PRO A 564 5.50 16.71 11.98
CA PRO A 564 4.60 16.58 10.84
C PRO A 564 3.75 15.29 10.87
N ILE A 565 4.04 14.35 11.77
CA ILE A 565 3.43 13.01 11.81
C ILE A 565 2.63 12.85 13.09
N GLY A 566 3.28 13.12 14.23
CA GLY A 566 2.72 13.04 15.55
C GLY A 566 1.74 14.16 15.85
N GLY A 567 0.86 13.93 16.81
CA GLY A 567 -0.06 14.93 17.31
C GLY A 567 -0.79 14.49 18.58
N PRO A 568 -1.73 15.32 19.07
CA PRO A 568 -2.60 14.94 20.16
C PRO A 568 -3.53 13.78 19.75
N VAL A 569 -3.80 12.85 20.66
CA VAL A 569 -4.73 11.72 20.46
C VAL A 569 -6.19 12.19 20.58
N ARG A 570 -6.43 13.28 21.32
CA ARG A 570 -7.73 13.97 21.48
C ARG A 570 -8.83 13.05 22.02
N VAL A 571 -8.50 12.23 23.01
CA VAL A 571 -9.46 11.44 23.79
C VAL A 571 -9.97 12.32 24.94
N PRO A 572 -11.29 12.57 25.07
CA PRO A 572 -11.81 13.38 26.15
C PRO A 572 -11.61 12.69 27.51
N GLY A 573 -10.99 13.38 28.45
CA GLY A 573 -10.96 12.97 29.85
C GLY A 573 -12.32 13.29 30.48
N ARG A 574 -13.13 12.27 30.77
CA ARG A 574 -14.37 12.48 31.54
C ARG A 574 -14.21 12.15 33.02
N ASP A 575 -13.42 11.12 33.37
CA ASP A 575 -13.22 10.66 34.75
C ASP A 575 -11.77 10.25 35.08
N GLY A 576 -10.79 10.67 34.27
CA GLY A 576 -9.38 10.30 34.38
C GLY A 576 -8.43 11.37 33.86
N PRO A 577 -7.10 11.24 34.10
CA PRO A 577 -6.13 12.25 33.69
C PRO A 577 -6.05 12.35 32.16
N GLU A 578 -5.84 13.57 31.68
CA GLU A 578 -5.73 13.87 30.26
C GLU A 578 -4.64 13.02 29.60
N VAL A 579 -5.01 12.33 28.52
CA VAL A 579 -4.08 11.53 27.73
C VAL A 579 -2.99 12.43 27.15
N ASP A 580 -3.37 13.55 26.55
CA ASP A 580 -2.43 14.45 25.90
C ASP A 580 -1.73 15.36 26.92
N HIS A 581 -0.41 15.36 26.92
CA HIS A 581 0.38 16.39 27.59
C HIS A 581 0.29 17.71 26.81
N ALA A 582 0.52 18.85 27.47
CA ALA A 582 0.70 20.12 26.76
C ALA A 582 1.80 19.98 25.67
N PRO A 583 1.71 20.69 24.53
CA PRO A 583 2.72 20.59 23.49
C PRO A 583 4.12 20.81 24.06
N LEU A 584 5.04 19.88 23.81
CA LEU A 584 6.43 20.04 24.20
C LEU A 584 7.07 21.19 23.40
N LYS A 585 7.92 21.97 24.06
CA LYS A 585 8.70 23.01 23.39
C LYS A 585 9.67 22.37 22.40
N ASP A 586 9.77 22.97 21.22
CA ASP A 586 10.74 22.56 20.21
C ASP A 586 11.15 23.80 19.40
N PRO A 587 12.42 24.24 19.50
CA PRO A 587 13.52 23.63 20.27
C PRO A 587 13.33 23.70 21.79
N LEU A 588 14.03 22.84 22.55
CA LEU A 588 13.93 22.82 24.03
C LEU A 588 14.37 24.15 24.66
N ALA A 589 15.40 24.79 24.08
CA ALA A 589 15.87 26.11 24.44
C ALA A 589 15.92 27.02 23.19
N TYR A 590 15.44 28.25 23.34
CA TYR A 590 15.42 29.22 22.24
C TYR A 590 16.78 29.83 21.99
N GLY A 591 17.51 30.25 23.02
CA GLY A 591 18.82 30.88 22.90
C GLY A 591 19.97 29.92 23.19
N ARG A 592 21.05 30.49 23.72
CA ARG A 592 22.10 29.76 24.46
C ARG A 592 21.83 29.98 25.94
N THR A 593 21.94 28.94 26.74
CA THR A 593 21.85 28.99 28.20
C THR A 593 23.05 28.26 28.79
N ASP A 594 23.31 28.41 30.09
CA ASP A 594 24.39 27.66 30.76
C ASP A 594 24.22 26.14 30.63
N VAL A 595 22.96 25.67 30.59
CA VAL A 595 22.60 24.25 30.41
C VAL A 595 22.60 23.85 28.92
N HIS A 596 22.34 24.79 28.02
CA HIS A 596 22.34 24.59 26.57
C HIS A 596 23.22 25.63 25.87
N PRO A 597 24.56 25.48 25.95
CA PRO A 597 25.50 26.49 25.44
C PRO A 597 25.50 26.59 23.91
N LEU A 598 24.94 25.58 23.23
CA LEU A 598 24.72 25.59 21.79
C LEU A 598 23.22 25.73 21.49
N PRO A 599 22.85 26.45 20.41
CA PRO A 599 21.49 26.49 19.89
C PRO A 599 20.86 25.10 19.82
N ALA A 600 19.85 24.85 20.65
CA ALA A 600 19.11 23.59 20.60
C ALA A 600 18.47 23.40 19.20
N PRO A 601 18.63 22.22 18.59
CA PRO A 601 18.09 21.94 17.27
C PRO A 601 16.56 21.83 17.31
N ILE A 602 15.90 22.10 16.18
CA ILE A 602 14.48 21.78 15.98
C ILE A 602 14.40 20.28 15.70
N LEU A 603 13.82 19.52 16.62
CA LEU A 603 13.84 18.07 16.61
C LEU A 603 12.66 17.45 15.83
N GLY A 604 11.53 18.15 15.76
CA GLY A 604 10.31 17.67 15.10
C GLY A 604 9.89 16.29 15.63
N HIS A 605 9.88 15.30 14.73
CA HIS A 605 9.46 13.93 15.03
C HIS A 605 10.47 13.07 15.81
N SER A 606 11.69 13.55 16.06
CA SER A 606 12.79 12.75 16.63
C SER A 606 13.16 13.19 18.05
N GLY A 607 13.86 12.35 18.82
CA GLY A 607 14.48 12.79 20.09
C GLY A 607 13.47 13.14 21.19
N TYR A 608 12.32 12.47 21.25
CA TYR A 608 11.37 12.62 22.34
C TYR A 608 11.90 12.05 23.66
N GLN A 609 12.65 10.93 23.62
CA GLN A 609 13.19 10.31 24.84
C GLN A 609 14.25 11.16 25.55
N ALA A 610 14.88 12.09 24.83
CA ALA A 610 15.86 13.02 25.37
C ALA A 610 15.20 14.25 26.03
N ASP A 611 13.89 14.43 25.84
CA ASP A 611 13.15 15.53 26.45
C ASP A 611 12.94 15.26 27.95
N PRO A 612 13.22 16.22 28.86
CA PRO A 612 13.02 16.04 30.29
C PRO A 612 11.58 15.62 30.66
N ALA A 613 10.58 16.09 29.89
CA ALA A 613 9.19 15.71 30.10
C ALA A 613 8.95 14.21 29.92
N PHE A 614 9.72 13.54 29.05
CA PHE A 614 9.62 12.09 28.85
C PHE A 614 9.97 11.32 30.11
N ALA A 615 11.11 11.63 30.73
CA ALA A 615 11.54 10.96 31.96
C ALA A 615 10.58 11.24 33.12
N ALA A 616 10.10 12.48 33.24
CA ALA A 616 9.14 12.89 34.27
C ALA A 616 7.80 12.14 34.14
N GLU A 617 7.22 12.09 32.94
CA GLU A 617 5.94 11.41 32.69
C GLU A 617 6.08 9.88 32.80
N ARG A 618 7.20 9.30 32.34
CA ARG A 618 7.51 7.89 32.59
C ARG A 618 7.55 7.58 34.09
N GLY A 619 8.23 8.41 34.88
CA GLY A 619 8.29 8.26 36.33
C GLY A 619 6.92 8.33 37.00
N ARG A 620 6.07 9.26 36.56
CA ARG A 620 4.67 9.37 37.05
C ARG A 620 3.85 8.13 36.73
N LEU A 621 3.96 7.58 35.52
CA LEU A 621 3.26 6.35 35.13
C LEU A 621 3.74 5.15 35.97
N LEU A 622 5.05 4.99 36.16
CA LEU A 622 5.60 3.93 37.01
C LEU A 622 5.15 4.06 38.47
N ALA A 623 5.18 5.27 39.02
CA ALA A 623 4.71 5.54 40.38
C ALA A 623 3.23 5.19 40.56
N ARG A 624 2.39 5.51 39.56
CA ARG A 624 0.97 5.17 39.58
C ARG A 624 0.69 3.67 39.47
N LEU A 625 1.53 2.93 38.74
CA LEU A 625 1.42 1.49 38.63
C LEU A 625 1.85 0.74 39.90
N ARG A 626 2.59 1.36 40.83
CA ARG A 626 2.95 0.68 42.08
C ARG A 626 1.67 0.38 42.89
N PRO A 627 1.43 -0.86 43.32
CA PRO A 627 0.33 -1.13 44.24
C PRO A 627 0.52 -0.27 45.49
N ALA A 628 -0.56 0.34 45.98
CA ALA A 628 -0.55 0.88 47.33
C ALA A 628 -0.19 -0.28 48.27
N LEU A 629 0.98 -0.21 48.90
CA LEU A 629 1.30 -1.09 50.01
C LEU A 629 0.16 -0.96 51.02
N PRO A 630 -0.44 -2.06 51.51
CA PRO A 630 -1.36 -1.95 52.63
C PRO A 630 -0.62 -1.21 53.74
N ALA A 631 -1.23 -0.14 54.26
CA ALA A 631 -0.69 0.57 55.41
C ALA A 631 -0.36 -0.48 56.48
N PRO A 632 0.82 -0.43 57.11
CA PRO A 632 1.12 -1.35 58.18
C PRO A 632 0.05 -1.16 59.25
N VAL A 633 -0.76 -2.21 59.48
CA VAL A 633 -1.55 -2.31 60.70
C VAL A 633 -0.54 -2.11 61.83
N ALA A 634 -0.74 -1.07 62.62
CA ALA A 634 0.10 -0.79 63.78
C ALA A 634 -0.01 -1.97 64.75
N GLY A 635 0.88 -2.95 64.58
CA GLY A 635 1.05 -4.12 65.40
C GLY A 635 2.48 -4.11 65.93
N SER A 636 2.58 -3.77 67.21
CA SER A 636 3.75 -3.78 68.08
C SER A 636 4.93 -4.70 67.68
N GLY A 637 6.10 -4.08 67.47
CA GLY A 637 7.36 -4.48 68.11
C GLY A 637 8.19 -5.62 67.49
N ARG A 638 9.24 -5.26 66.75
CA ARG A 638 10.67 -5.39 67.15
C ARG A 638 11.57 -5.11 65.94
N ALA A 639 12.62 -4.36 66.20
CA ALA A 639 13.65 -4.01 65.24
C ALA A 639 14.53 -5.22 64.88
N SER A 640 14.86 -5.36 63.59
CA SER A 640 16.11 -5.96 63.14
C SER A 640 16.56 -5.26 61.85
N GLN A 641 17.69 -4.56 61.95
CA GLN A 641 18.43 -4.00 60.83
C GLN A 641 18.90 -5.11 59.89
N GLY A 642 18.80 -4.87 58.58
CA GLY A 642 19.37 -5.70 57.52
C GLY A 642 19.37 -4.90 56.22
N ASP A 643 20.56 -4.60 55.74
CA ASP A 643 20.83 -3.81 54.52
C ASP A 643 20.17 -4.43 53.28
N ALA A 644 19.48 -3.60 52.49
CA ALA A 644 18.95 -3.96 51.19
C ALA A 644 19.65 -3.12 50.11
N GLU A 645 20.58 -3.77 49.42
CA GLU A 645 21.29 -3.30 48.24
C GLU A 645 20.32 -3.09 47.07
N ALA A 646 20.62 -2.09 46.23
CA ALA A 646 19.74 -1.53 45.22
C ALA A 646 19.35 -2.52 44.10
N ASP A 647 18.03 -2.68 43.89
CA ASP A 647 17.46 -3.38 42.74
C ASP A 647 17.72 -2.58 41.45
N THR A 648 18.25 -3.25 40.44
CA THR A 648 18.70 -2.66 39.18
C THR A 648 17.53 -2.67 38.19
N ASP A 649 17.13 -1.49 37.71
CA ASP A 649 16.17 -1.33 36.60
C ASP A 649 16.69 -2.10 35.36
N GLU A 650 16.14 -3.29 35.09
CA GLU A 650 16.56 -4.11 33.95
C GLU A 650 15.84 -3.64 32.66
N TRP A 651 16.62 -3.04 31.74
CA TRP A 651 16.13 -2.56 30.45
C TRP A 651 16.17 -3.68 29.41
N TRP A 652 15.04 -3.93 28.74
CA TRP A 652 15.01 -4.84 27.59
C TRP A 652 14.68 -4.09 26.29
N VAL A 653 15.71 -3.76 25.51
CA VAL A 653 15.61 -3.21 24.15
C VAL A 653 15.41 -4.35 23.16
N VAL A 654 14.32 -4.33 22.40
CA VAL A 654 14.13 -5.22 21.24
C VAL A 654 14.39 -4.40 19.98
N GLY A 655 15.53 -4.62 19.30
CA GLY A 655 15.75 -3.96 18.01
C GLY A 655 17.16 -3.75 17.45
N GLU A 656 18.24 -4.34 17.98
CA GLU A 656 19.52 -4.35 17.25
C GLU A 656 19.86 -5.75 16.72
N PRO A 657 20.17 -5.91 15.42
CA PRO A 657 20.77 -7.15 14.94
C PRO A 657 22.18 -7.28 15.57
N PRO A 658 22.65 -8.51 15.87
CA PRO A 658 23.99 -8.70 16.41
C PRO A 658 25.00 -8.14 15.40
N ARG A 659 25.83 -7.19 15.85
CA ARG A 659 27.07 -6.85 15.16
C ARG A 659 27.96 -8.09 15.25
N GLY A 660 28.02 -8.86 14.16
CA GLY A 660 29.10 -9.82 13.97
C GLY A 660 30.43 -9.07 14.04
N ARG A 661 31.28 -9.47 14.98
CA ARG A 661 32.72 -9.23 14.88
C ARG A 661 33.26 -10.10 13.74
N GLU A 662 34.32 -9.58 13.12
CA GLU A 662 35.03 -9.99 11.90
C GLU A 662 35.05 -11.48 11.55
#